data_AF-A0A965QUI2-F1
#
_entry.id   AF-A0A965QUI2-F1
#
_cell.length_a   1.000
_cell.length_b   1.000
_cell.length_c   1.000
_cell.angle_alpha   90.00
_cell.angle_beta   90.00
_cell.angle_gamma   90.00
#
_symmetry.space_group_name_H-M   'P 1'
#
loop_
_entity.id
_entity.type
_entity.pdbx_description
1 polymer ?
#
loop_
_entity_poly.entity_id
_entity_poly.type
_entity_poly.pdbx_seq_one_letter_code
_entity_poly.pdbx_strand_id
1 'polypeptide(L)'
;MTTLRSHDPDQPRNHGHFGSGSSTPEPSGRWSVLRSLAVAVILVAAAMAAVIASAQTLYWDANGTSTAPYSATGNWDGTTANWSSDPLGGAAGTFTATTSATNNLVFSVPGSTGSPTITVSGTQAANSLTFDFSGGTATGANGDEDNVSLTGGTITLGGGVNPGIFVSASPAGTATSGYVYSNFINSAVTMASDLTFRNSSLTTFQVNGTVSGAAKNLVLQNNSNNHFGLVLGSVGITGASAITNNGTGRGMTQISGVISGTTILVQDSATSALWLNGSNTSTGVTTLKQGLVILPNVAALANTSSIQFQGGILGYRQGGGTPSDLSGKFTSNGADYKIDLPTAGLMIGSSLAKSGNAGLHKYGQAQLTLTGDNLYTGKTTIGGIDVANMQLAGGGTLTVGNTAAGSLNGDVGTDLDFQGTGVFEVQRAPFSDQHMKQTTFSAGDGTVKSTQNMLATLTLAAVSRTVGATGNFTLNEGGGTPGSMGTNNIVISGRSAGALGPGYFFGGDGYAYYDAAGFVRALNYNVDASMANAAASGAAVSLASKTYQQVVGSVSAQADGTSFTGLNIRNTTAANQAFTLAAGATVTANSVLVSGGTGGGSVVTISGGTAFRPQSNGELIVRTDGGNDRLVITNLAANGVNHLTKSGAGTLVLSG
;
A
#
# COMPACT_ATOMS: atom_id res chain seq x y z
N MET A 1 65.40 -26.47 -38.73
CA MET A 1 66.55 -27.26 -38.27
C MET A 1 66.42 -27.42 -36.76
N THR A 2 65.82 -28.52 -36.31
CA THR A 2 66.47 -29.71 -35.69
C THR A 2 66.74 -29.47 -34.18
N THR A 3 65.88 -29.98 -33.29
CA THR A 3 66.00 -31.24 -32.47
C THR A 3 66.85 -31.09 -31.19
N LEU A 4 66.34 -31.35 -29.98
CA LEU A 4 66.06 -32.64 -29.28
C LEU A 4 67.30 -33.25 -28.56
N ARG A 5 67.07 -33.78 -27.34
CA ARG A 5 67.87 -34.77 -26.55
C ARG A 5 69.09 -34.21 -25.81
N SER A 6 69.61 -34.81 -24.72
CA SER A 6 69.59 -36.19 -24.16
C SER A 6 69.83 -36.11 -22.63
N HIS A 7 69.28 -36.96 -21.77
CA HIS A 7 69.69 -38.35 -21.45
C HIS A 7 71.15 -38.47 -21.00
N ASP A 8 71.41 -39.00 -19.78
CA ASP A 8 71.99 -40.35 -19.54
C ASP A 8 72.07 -40.70 -18.01
N PRO A 9 72.59 -41.86 -17.53
CA PRO A 9 71.79 -42.89 -16.86
C PRO A 9 72.41 -43.41 -15.52
N ASP A 10 71.81 -44.43 -14.89
CA ASP A 10 72.53 -45.63 -14.41
C ASP A 10 71.59 -46.72 -13.82
N GLN A 11 71.85 -47.96 -14.25
CA GLN A 11 71.31 -49.27 -13.83
C GLN A 11 72.19 -49.83 -12.66
N PRO A 12 71.98 -51.01 -11.98
CA PRO A 12 71.40 -52.26 -12.51
C PRO A 12 70.66 -53.28 -11.57
N ARG A 13 69.93 -54.22 -12.22
CA ARG A 13 69.76 -55.70 -12.02
C ARG A 13 69.45 -56.30 -10.62
N ASN A 14 68.40 -57.13 -10.52
CA ASN A 14 68.51 -58.63 -10.53
C ASN A 14 67.14 -59.37 -10.59
N HIS A 15 67.19 -60.59 -11.12
CA HIS A 15 66.16 -61.59 -11.48
C HIS A 15 65.36 -62.14 -10.25
N GLY A 16 64.17 -62.76 -10.25
CA GLY A 16 63.26 -63.36 -11.24
C GLY A 16 62.74 -64.73 -10.70
N HIS A 17 61.43 -64.96 -10.49
CA HIS A 17 60.80 -66.32 -10.61
C HIS A 17 59.25 -66.34 -10.50
N PHE A 18 58.67 -67.39 -11.10
CA PHE A 18 57.28 -67.74 -11.42
C PHE A 18 56.31 -67.95 -10.24
N GLY A 19 54.99 -67.80 -10.49
CA GLY A 19 53.95 -68.49 -9.71
C GLY A 19 52.52 -67.93 -9.81
N SER A 20 51.61 -68.73 -10.34
CA SER A 20 50.17 -68.51 -10.61
C SER A 20 49.26 -68.20 -9.42
N GLY A 21 48.18 -67.44 -9.64
CA GLY A 21 47.02 -67.43 -8.73
C GLY A 21 46.01 -66.32 -9.00
N SER A 22 45.06 -66.54 -9.92
CA SER A 22 43.87 -65.71 -10.06
C SER A 22 42.88 -65.99 -8.94
N SER A 23 42.54 -64.99 -8.13
CA SER A 23 41.23 -64.89 -7.48
C SER A 23 40.97 -63.44 -7.07
N THR A 24 39.88 -62.89 -7.59
CA THR A 24 39.27 -61.62 -7.19
C THR A 24 38.63 -61.76 -5.81
N PRO A 25 38.80 -60.83 -4.86
CA PRO A 25 37.98 -60.81 -3.65
C PRO A 25 36.66 -60.07 -3.92
N GLU A 26 35.54 -60.77 -3.78
CA GLU A 26 34.21 -60.16 -3.68
C GLU A 26 34.06 -59.31 -2.40
N PRO A 27 33.30 -58.20 -2.44
CA PRO A 27 33.01 -57.39 -1.26
C PRO A 27 31.75 -57.87 -0.52
N SER A 28 31.87 -58.91 0.30
CA SER A 28 30.81 -59.36 1.22
C SER A 28 30.98 -58.75 2.61
N GLY A 29 30.59 -57.48 2.77
CA GLY A 29 30.65 -56.83 4.10
C GLY A 29 29.82 -55.57 4.31
N ARG A 30 29.24 -54.99 3.26
CA ARG A 30 28.51 -53.71 3.35
C ARG A 30 27.00 -53.81 3.50
N TRP A 31 26.43 -55.01 3.40
CA TRP A 31 24.98 -55.19 3.38
C TRP A 31 24.33 -55.47 4.77
N SER A 32 25.11 -55.80 5.81
CA SER A 32 24.55 -56.07 7.15
C SER A 32 24.40 -54.83 8.04
N VAL A 33 25.28 -53.82 7.88
CA VAL A 33 25.24 -52.57 8.66
C VAL A 33 24.12 -51.64 8.18
N LEU A 34 23.85 -51.59 6.87
CA LEU A 34 22.76 -50.79 6.31
C LEU A 34 21.37 -51.36 6.62
N ARG A 35 21.22 -52.68 6.73
CA ARG A 35 19.96 -53.31 7.16
C ARG A 35 19.68 -53.09 8.65
N SER A 36 20.72 -53.10 9.49
CA SER A 36 20.57 -52.86 10.94
C SER A 36 20.24 -51.39 11.25
N LEU A 37 20.79 -50.44 10.49
CA LEU A 37 20.44 -49.02 10.62
C LEU A 37 19.04 -48.71 10.08
N ALA A 38 18.63 -49.34 8.97
CA ALA A 38 17.27 -49.16 8.42
C ALA A 38 16.20 -49.74 9.35
N VAL A 39 16.44 -50.89 9.98
CA VAL A 39 15.49 -51.50 10.94
C VAL A 39 15.45 -50.72 12.26
N ALA A 40 16.57 -50.17 12.73
CA ALA A 40 16.58 -49.30 13.91
C ALA A 40 15.90 -47.94 13.65
N VAL A 41 16.05 -47.35 12.46
CA VAL A 41 15.35 -46.12 12.06
C VAL A 41 13.85 -46.38 11.87
N ILE A 42 13.44 -47.54 11.36
CA ILE A 42 12.02 -47.91 11.25
C ILE A 42 11.40 -48.20 12.64
N LEU A 43 12.14 -48.83 13.57
CA LEU A 43 11.65 -49.05 14.94
C LEU A 43 11.62 -47.76 15.78
N VAL A 44 12.55 -46.84 15.59
CA VAL A 44 12.52 -45.51 16.23
C VAL A 44 11.45 -44.61 15.58
N ALA A 45 11.23 -44.69 14.26
CA ALA A 45 10.12 -44.00 13.60
C ALA A 45 8.75 -44.60 13.98
N ALA A 46 8.65 -45.91 14.21
CA ALA A 46 7.44 -46.57 14.71
C ALA A 46 7.22 -46.33 16.21
N ALA A 47 8.27 -46.12 17.00
CA ALA A 47 8.17 -45.72 18.42
C ALA A 47 7.94 -44.21 18.60
N MET A 48 8.32 -43.38 17.62
CA MET A 48 8.03 -41.94 17.57
C MET A 48 6.75 -41.59 16.78
N ALA A 49 6.15 -42.57 16.09
CA ALA A 49 4.73 -42.57 15.82
C ALA A 49 4.00 -42.82 17.15
N ALA A 50 4.12 -41.87 18.09
CA ALA A 50 3.06 -41.67 19.05
C ALA A 50 1.78 -41.67 18.22
N VAL A 51 0.89 -42.61 18.50
CA VAL A 51 -0.46 -42.61 17.96
C VAL A 51 -1.00 -41.23 18.30
N ILE A 52 -0.93 -40.30 17.34
CA ILE A 52 -1.64 -39.03 17.44
C ILE A 52 -3.07 -39.49 17.32
N ALA A 53 -3.69 -39.79 18.47
CA ALA A 53 -5.09 -40.14 18.55
C ALA A 53 -5.82 -39.06 17.76
N SER A 54 -6.47 -39.45 16.66
CA SER A 54 -7.24 -38.53 15.85
C SER A 54 -8.19 -37.80 16.78
N ALA A 55 -8.10 -36.48 16.82
CA ALA A 55 -8.97 -35.65 17.61
C ALA A 55 -10.42 -36.03 17.31
N GLN A 56 -11.16 -36.50 18.31
CA GLN A 56 -12.54 -36.94 18.12
C GLN A 56 -13.40 -35.70 17.83
N THR A 57 -14.09 -35.71 16.69
CA THR A 57 -15.04 -34.67 16.33
C THR A 57 -16.38 -34.91 17.04
N LEU A 58 -16.90 -33.88 17.70
CA LEU A 58 -18.19 -33.88 18.37
C LEU A 58 -19.04 -32.72 17.87
N TYR A 59 -20.35 -32.94 17.76
CA TYR A 59 -21.31 -32.00 17.21
C TYR A 59 -22.27 -31.55 18.30
N TRP A 60 -22.56 -30.25 18.36
CA TRP A 60 -23.52 -29.71 19.32
C TRP A 60 -24.93 -30.21 18.99
N ASP A 61 -25.55 -30.90 19.94
CA ASP A 61 -26.92 -31.39 19.86
C ASP A 61 -27.54 -31.42 21.26
N ALA A 62 -28.29 -30.37 21.59
CA ALA A 62 -29.02 -30.27 22.86
C ALA A 62 -30.49 -30.73 22.76
N ASN A 63 -30.97 -31.19 21.60
CA ASN A 63 -32.36 -31.64 21.43
C ASN A 63 -32.49 -33.16 21.54
N GLY A 64 -31.41 -33.91 21.31
CA GLY A 64 -31.29 -35.35 21.50
C GLY A 64 -32.25 -36.23 20.71
N THR A 65 -33.01 -35.71 19.74
CA THR A 65 -34.22 -36.41 19.23
C THR A 65 -34.49 -36.36 17.72
N SER A 66 -33.73 -35.67 16.87
CA SER A 66 -33.94 -35.75 15.40
C SER A 66 -32.71 -35.49 14.53
N THR A 67 -32.76 -35.99 13.28
CA THR A 67 -31.93 -35.50 12.17
C THR A 67 -32.42 -34.10 11.75
N ALA A 68 -31.76 -33.06 12.27
CA ALA A 68 -32.00 -31.61 12.12
C ALA A 68 -33.25 -31.00 12.80
N PRO A 69 -33.23 -29.70 13.22
CA PRO A 69 -32.10 -28.75 13.21
C PRO A 69 -31.44 -28.53 14.60
N TYR A 70 -30.14 -28.29 14.58
CA TYR A 70 -29.21 -28.12 15.71
C TYR A 70 -29.26 -26.73 16.40
N SER A 71 -30.42 -26.06 16.40
CA SER A 71 -30.58 -24.69 16.94
C SER A 71 -30.91 -24.64 18.44
N ALA A 72 -30.65 -25.69 19.19
CA ALA A 72 -31.01 -25.74 20.60
C ALA A 72 -30.01 -24.96 21.48
N THR A 73 -30.50 -23.83 22.04
CA THR A 73 -29.92 -23.17 23.22
C THR A 73 -29.72 -24.20 24.32
N GLY A 74 -28.56 -24.17 24.99
CA GLY A 74 -28.26 -25.13 26.05
C GLY A 74 -26.99 -24.79 26.83
N ASN A 75 -26.61 -25.68 27.75
CA ASN A 75 -25.45 -25.49 28.62
C ASN A 75 -24.30 -26.41 28.19
N TRP A 76 -23.11 -25.83 27.99
CA TRP A 76 -21.86 -26.57 27.97
C TRP A 76 -21.26 -26.51 29.38
N ASP A 77 -21.69 -27.44 30.23
CA ASP A 77 -21.41 -27.43 31.67
C ASP A 77 -20.58 -28.63 32.16
N GLY A 78 -20.25 -29.58 31.28
CA GLY A 78 -19.51 -30.79 31.63
C GLY A 78 -20.36 -31.91 32.24
N THR A 79 -21.67 -31.68 32.42
CA THR A 79 -22.61 -32.61 33.08
C THR A 79 -23.81 -32.98 32.20
N THR A 80 -24.28 -32.05 31.36
CA THR A 80 -25.38 -32.27 30.42
C THR A 80 -24.82 -32.83 29.10
N ALA A 81 -25.31 -33.99 28.66
CA ALA A 81 -24.82 -34.69 27.48
C ALA A 81 -25.34 -34.07 26.17
N ASN A 82 -24.73 -32.96 25.73
CA ASN A 82 -25.12 -32.18 24.55
C ASN A 82 -24.14 -32.32 23.35
N TRP A 83 -23.17 -33.23 23.43
CA TRP A 83 -22.18 -33.43 22.37
C TRP A 83 -22.34 -34.80 21.72
N SER A 84 -22.79 -34.84 20.49
CA SER A 84 -22.97 -36.07 19.71
C SER A 84 -21.72 -36.43 18.92
N SER A 85 -21.41 -37.73 18.80
CA SER A 85 -20.39 -38.23 17.87
C SER A 85 -20.87 -38.31 16.42
N ASP A 86 -22.16 -38.11 16.16
CA ASP A 86 -22.75 -38.19 14.82
C ASP A 86 -22.88 -36.78 14.20
N PRO A 87 -22.31 -36.51 13.00
CA PRO A 87 -22.52 -35.25 12.28
C PRO A 87 -23.98 -34.92 11.96
N LEU A 88 -24.87 -35.93 11.97
CA LEU A 88 -26.30 -35.79 11.72
C LEU A 88 -27.17 -35.62 12.98
N GLY A 89 -26.54 -35.61 14.18
CA GLY A 89 -27.26 -35.54 15.45
C GLY A 89 -28.15 -36.75 15.73
N GLY A 90 -28.93 -36.66 16.80
CA GLY A 90 -29.94 -37.65 17.15
C GLY A 90 -29.39 -39.00 17.66
N ALA A 91 -30.28 -39.98 17.78
CA ALA A 91 -30.06 -41.23 18.52
C ALA A 91 -29.00 -42.18 17.92
N ALA A 92 -28.46 -41.90 16.73
CA ALA A 92 -27.44 -42.73 16.09
C ALA A 92 -26.02 -42.43 16.62
N GLY A 93 -25.80 -41.26 17.23
CA GLY A 93 -24.55 -40.89 17.88
C GLY A 93 -24.48 -41.26 19.36
N THR A 94 -23.26 -41.33 19.88
CA THR A 94 -23.01 -41.35 21.33
C THR A 94 -22.96 -39.92 21.85
N PHE A 95 -23.69 -39.64 22.93
CA PHE A 95 -23.69 -38.34 23.57
C PHE A 95 -22.71 -38.31 24.74
N THR A 96 -21.90 -37.26 24.83
CA THR A 96 -21.03 -36.99 25.99
C THR A 96 -21.35 -35.64 26.59
N ALA A 97 -21.21 -35.54 27.91
CA ALA A 97 -21.27 -34.28 28.64
C ALA A 97 -19.92 -33.58 28.71
N THR A 98 -18.82 -34.35 28.67
CA THR A 98 -17.47 -33.85 28.86
C THR A 98 -16.73 -33.76 27.54
N THR A 99 -15.95 -32.70 27.40
CA THR A 99 -15.03 -32.46 26.30
C THR A 99 -13.62 -32.24 26.86
N SER A 100 -12.62 -32.41 26.02
CA SER A 100 -11.22 -32.30 26.38
C SER A 100 -10.43 -31.56 25.31
N ALA A 101 -9.19 -31.22 25.64
CA ALA A 101 -8.21 -30.58 24.77
C ALA A 101 -7.92 -31.33 23.45
N THR A 102 -8.39 -32.57 23.28
CA THR A 102 -8.24 -33.35 22.04
C THR A 102 -9.53 -33.42 21.21
N ASN A 103 -10.64 -32.85 21.66
CA ASN A 103 -11.91 -32.90 20.91
C ASN A 103 -12.05 -31.73 19.94
N ASN A 104 -12.45 -32.01 18.69
CA ASN A 104 -12.84 -30.97 17.74
C ASN A 104 -14.35 -30.76 17.85
N LEU A 105 -14.78 -29.58 18.27
CA LEU A 105 -16.20 -29.30 18.49
C LEU A 105 -16.78 -28.57 17.28
N VAL A 106 -17.91 -29.03 16.79
CA VAL A 106 -18.58 -28.48 15.61
C VAL A 106 -19.97 -28.00 15.98
N PHE A 107 -20.24 -26.74 15.65
CA PHE A 107 -21.55 -26.13 15.63
C PHE A 107 -21.99 -26.09 14.17
N SER A 108 -22.81 -27.04 13.75
CA SER A 108 -23.43 -27.04 12.43
C SER A 108 -24.79 -26.35 12.53
N VAL A 109 -25.12 -25.47 11.59
CA VAL A 109 -26.41 -24.74 11.59
C VAL A 109 -27.22 -24.96 10.29
N PRO A 110 -27.36 -26.19 9.72
CA PRO A 110 -27.99 -26.34 8.42
C PRO A 110 -29.51 -26.17 8.54
N GLY A 111 -30.06 -25.12 7.91
CA GLY A 111 -31.50 -24.95 7.70
C GLY A 111 -32.32 -24.72 8.97
N SER A 112 -31.69 -24.32 10.07
CA SER A 112 -32.39 -24.00 11.32
C SER A 112 -32.74 -22.52 11.36
N THR A 113 -33.96 -22.16 11.73
CA THR A 113 -34.27 -20.77 12.09
C THR A 113 -33.88 -20.51 13.55
N GLY A 114 -33.09 -19.48 13.81
CA GLY A 114 -32.82 -18.95 15.15
C GLY A 114 -31.34 -18.82 15.53
N SER A 115 -31.05 -17.93 16.49
CA SER A 115 -29.69 -17.64 16.98
C SER A 115 -29.42 -18.34 18.32
N PRO A 116 -28.92 -19.60 18.34
CA PRO A 116 -28.72 -20.32 19.59
C PRO A 116 -27.70 -19.64 20.49
N THR A 117 -28.04 -19.54 21.78
CA THR A 117 -27.11 -19.12 22.83
C THR A 117 -26.69 -20.35 23.64
N ILE A 118 -25.39 -20.59 23.71
CA ILE A 118 -24.82 -21.71 24.46
C ILE A 118 -24.11 -21.12 25.67
N THR A 119 -24.57 -21.49 26.86
CA THR A 119 -23.99 -21.04 28.12
C THR A 119 -22.84 -21.98 28.50
N VAL A 120 -21.61 -21.48 28.41
CA VAL A 120 -20.41 -22.14 28.91
C VAL A 120 -20.36 -21.98 30.42
N SER A 121 -20.41 -23.07 31.18
CA SER A 121 -20.30 -23.02 32.64
C SER A 121 -18.91 -23.43 33.09
N GLY A 122 -18.30 -22.65 33.98
CA GLY A 122 -16.95 -22.92 34.48
C GLY A 122 -15.88 -22.85 33.38
N THR A 123 -14.90 -23.75 33.42
CA THR A 123 -13.88 -23.90 32.38
C THR A 123 -14.15 -25.16 31.58
N GLN A 124 -14.29 -25.01 30.26
CA GLN A 124 -14.46 -26.11 29.33
C GLN A 124 -13.25 -26.21 28.41
N ALA A 125 -12.96 -27.40 27.88
CA ALA A 125 -11.79 -27.65 27.04
C ALA A 125 -12.15 -28.26 25.69
N ALA A 126 -11.45 -27.83 24.64
CA ALA A 126 -11.54 -28.36 23.28
C ALA A 126 -10.19 -28.23 22.56
N ASN A 127 -9.95 -29.01 21.51
CA ASN A 127 -8.88 -28.74 20.56
C ASN A 127 -9.24 -27.54 19.66
N SER A 128 -10.44 -27.58 19.09
CA SER A 128 -10.94 -26.53 18.19
C SER A 128 -12.45 -26.35 18.26
N LEU A 129 -12.91 -25.19 17.82
CA LEU A 129 -14.33 -24.91 17.55
C LEU A 129 -14.51 -24.68 16.05
N THR A 130 -15.51 -25.29 15.44
CA THR A 130 -15.86 -25.09 14.04
C THR A 130 -17.30 -24.66 13.94
N PHE A 131 -17.57 -23.56 13.25
CA PHE A 131 -18.92 -23.12 12.86
C PHE A 131 -19.09 -23.47 11.38
N ASP A 132 -19.93 -24.48 11.11
CA ASP A 132 -20.12 -25.02 9.76
C ASP A 132 -21.50 -24.67 9.18
N PHE A 133 -21.46 -23.94 8.06
CA PHE A 133 -22.63 -23.47 7.31
C PHE A 133 -22.84 -24.19 5.97
N SER A 134 -22.01 -25.19 5.66
CA SER A 134 -21.89 -25.78 4.31
C SER A 134 -23.13 -26.52 3.79
N GLY A 135 -24.20 -26.67 4.59
CA GLY A 135 -25.43 -27.41 4.25
C GLY A 135 -26.72 -26.60 4.10
N GLY A 136 -26.72 -25.29 4.36
CA GLY A 136 -27.93 -24.45 4.32
C GLY A 136 -28.10 -23.71 2.99
N THR A 137 -29.21 -23.92 2.28
CA THR A 137 -29.66 -22.94 1.27
C THR A 137 -30.31 -21.77 2.01
N ALA A 138 -29.65 -20.61 2.04
CA ALA A 138 -30.25 -19.38 2.54
C ALA A 138 -31.42 -18.97 1.62
N THR A 139 -32.61 -19.50 1.86
CA THR A 139 -33.83 -19.22 1.09
C THR A 139 -34.76 -18.23 1.80
N GLY A 140 -34.37 -17.72 2.97
CA GLY A 140 -35.12 -16.70 3.69
C GLY A 140 -34.97 -15.33 3.06
N ALA A 141 -36.05 -14.79 2.52
CA ALA A 141 -36.15 -13.39 2.06
C ALA A 141 -36.23 -12.37 3.21
N ASN A 142 -36.24 -12.84 4.46
CA ASN A 142 -36.22 -12.03 5.67
C ASN A 142 -34.96 -12.42 6.43
N GLY A 143 -34.21 -11.43 6.95
CA GLY A 143 -32.95 -11.61 7.66
C GLY A 143 -33.06 -12.34 9.00
N ASP A 144 -33.52 -13.59 8.97
CA ASP A 144 -33.50 -14.48 10.12
C ASP A 144 -32.04 -14.92 10.35
N GLU A 145 -31.55 -14.61 11.54
CA GLU A 145 -30.15 -14.58 11.92
C GLU A 145 -29.63 -15.97 12.36
N ASP A 146 -28.93 -16.68 11.46
CA ASP A 146 -28.26 -17.95 11.78
C ASP A 146 -26.91 -17.70 12.50
N ASN A 147 -27.00 -17.29 13.77
CA ASN A 147 -25.86 -16.86 14.58
C ASN A 147 -25.68 -17.74 15.83
N VAL A 148 -24.50 -18.33 16.02
CA VAL A 148 -24.18 -19.03 17.28
C VAL A 148 -23.49 -18.07 18.26
N SER A 149 -23.98 -18.03 19.50
CA SER A 149 -23.41 -17.23 20.58
C SER A 149 -22.93 -18.12 21.73
N LEU A 150 -21.63 -18.11 22.04
CA LEU A 150 -21.07 -18.79 23.22
C LEU A 150 -20.87 -17.77 24.34
N THR A 151 -21.56 -17.90 25.47
CA THR A 151 -21.53 -16.92 26.58
C THR A 151 -21.23 -17.56 27.93
N GLY A 152 -20.71 -16.79 28.89
CA GLY A 152 -20.42 -17.25 30.23
C GLY A 152 -18.93 -17.47 30.49
N GLY A 153 -18.57 -18.71 30.84
CA GLY A 153 -17.28 -19.12 31.41
C GLY A 153 -16.07 -19.01 30.46
N THR A 154 -15.12 -19.92 30.64
CA THR A 154 -13.86 -19.94 29.90
C THR A 154 -13.78 -21.17 29.00
N ILE A 155 -13.36 -20.98 27.75
CA ILE A 155 -13.07 -22.03 26.79
C ILE A 155 -11.55 -22.13 26.65
N THR A 156 -10.96 -23.24 27.08
CA THR A 156 -9.55 -23.54 26.85
C THR A 156 -9.42 -24.29 25.52
N LEU A 157 -8.70 -23.70 24.56
CA LEU A 157 -8.48 -24.26 23.23
C LEU A 157 -7.03 -24.71 23.07
N GLY A 158 -6.84 -25.87 22.45
CA GLY A 158 -5.53 -26.45 22.14
C GLY A 158 -5.29 -27.79 22.82
N GLY A 159 -4.40 -28.60 22.24
CA GLY A 159 -4.04 -29.93 22.74
C GLY A 159 -3.91 -31.02 21.66
N GLY A 160 -4.36 -30.75 20.43
CA GLY A 160 -4.24 -31.61 19.27
C GLY A 160 -3.66 -30.90 18.05
N VAL A 161 -3.96 -31.41 16.85
CA VAL A 161 -3.50 -30.88 15.57
C VAL A 161 -4.44 -29.75 15.10
N ASN A 162 -3.89 -28.68 14.53
CA ASN A 162 -4.64 -27.52 14.02
C ASN A 162 -5.67 -26.93 15.01
N PRO A 163 -5.27 -26.62 16.25
CA PRO A 163 -6.17 -26.02 17.23
C PRO A 163 -6.58 -24.60 16.84
N GLY A 164 -7.78 -24.20 17.24
CA GLY A 164 -8.28 -22.87 16.91
C GLY A 164 -9.79 -22.75 16.76
N ILE A 165 -10.20 -21.73 16.03
CA ILE A 165 -11.61 -21.43 15.76
C ILE A 165 -11.78 -21.22 14.27
N PHE A 166 -12.70 -21.97 13.67
CA PHE A 166 -12.85 -22.05 12.23
C PHE A 166 -14.29 -21.74 11.85
N VAL A 167 -14.47 -20.81 10.92
CA VAL A 167 -15.78 -20.51 10.32
C VAL A 167 -15.70 -20.90 8.85
N SER A 168 -16.49 -21.91 8.45
CA SER A 168 -16.48 -22.43 7.09
C SER A 168 -17.24 -21.51 6.12
N ALA A 169 -16.95 -21.64 4.83
CA ALA A 169 -17.65 -20.87 3.81
C ALA A 169 -19.15 -21.25 3.78
N SER A 170 -20.03 -20.26 3.78
CA SER A 170 -21.41 -20.48 3.31
C SER A 170 -21.35 -20.92 1.85
N PRO A 171 -22.21 -21.86 1.40
CA PRO A 171 -22.41 -22.10 -0.03
C PRO A 171 -22.61 -20.76 -0.74
N ALA A 172 -22.04 -20.64 -1.94
CA ALA A 172 -22.07 -19.43 -2.75
C ALA A 172 -23.49 -19.07 -3.23
N GLY A 173 -24.37 -18.68 -2.30
CA GLY A 173 -25.48 -17.81 -2.58
C GLY A 173 -24.92 -16.42 -2.81
N THR A 174 -25.40 -15.74 -3.84
CA THR A 174 -25.15 -14.32 -4.09
C THR A 174 -25.65 -13.50 -2.91
N ALA A 175 -24.88 -13.43 -1.82
CA ALA A 175 -25.13 -12.52 -0.72
C ALA A 175 -24.92 -11.12 -1.28
N THR A 176 -26.03 -10.51 -1.69
CA THR A 176 -26.13 -9.08 -1.92
C THR A 176 -25.72 -8.39 -0.63
N SER A 177 -24.84 -7.40 -0.75
CA SER A 177 -24.32 -6.56 0.33
C SER A 177 -25.45 -6.17 1.31
N GLY A 178 -25.53 -6.82 2.48
CA GLY A 178 -26.60 -6.54 3.45
C GLY A 178 -26.88 -7.62 4.51
N TYR A 179 -26.56 -8.90 4.26
CA TYR A 179 -26.78 -9.96 5.26
C TYR A 179 -25.58 -10.08 6.22
N VAL A 180 -25.78 -9.73 7.49
CA VAL A 180 -24.79 -9.81 8.56
C VAL A 180 -25.07 -11.04 9.42
N TYR A 181 -24.63 -12.22 8.98
CA TYR A 181 -24.48 -13.33 9.92
C TYR A 181 -23.27 -13.00 10.81
N SER A 182 -23.41 -13.15 12.13
CA SER A 182 -22.35 -12.90 13.11
C SER A 182 -22.29 -14.02 14.14
N ASN A 183 -21.19 -14.77 14.15
CA ASN A 183 -20.93 -15.72 15.24
C ASN A 183 -20.20 -14.98 16.37
N PHE A 184 -20.67 -15.18 17.60
CA PHE A 184 -20.15 -14.48 18.77
C PHE A 184 -19.56 -15.45 19.79
N ILE A 185 -18.33 -15.19 20.20
CA ILE A 185 -17.72 -15.84 21.35
C ILE A 185 -17.54 -14.79 22.45
N ASN A 186 -18.54 -14.71 23.31
CA ASN A 186 -18.56 -13.83 24.48
C ASN A 186 -17.85 -14.45 25.70
N SER A 187 -17.66 -15.77 25.69
CA SER A 187 -16.86 -16.51 26.67
C SER A 187 -15.37 -16.19 26.54
N ALA A 188 -14.63 -16.19 27.66
CA ALA A 188 -13.18 -16.04 27.63
C ALA A 188 -12.52 -17.21 26.87
N VAL A 189 -11.45 -16.94 26.13
CA VAL A 189 -10.68 -17.97 25.41
C VAL A 189 -9.26 -18.05 25.99
N THR A 190 -8.87 -19.24 26.43
CA THR A 190 -7.52 -19.52 26.92
C THR A 190 -6.79 -20.42 25.93
N MET A 191 -5.58 -20.02 25.52
CA MET A 191 -4.76 -20.75 24.57
C MET A 191 -3.85 -21.76 25.32
N ALA A 192 -4.15 -23.05 25.19
CA ALA A 192 -3.28 -24.13 25.65
C ALA A 192 -2.10 -24.38 24.68
N SER A 193 -2.25 -24.00 23.41
CA SER A 193 -1.25 -24.07 22.35
C SER A 193 -1.35 -22.84 21.45
N ASP A 194 -0.51 -22.75 20.41
CA ASP A 194 -0.72 -21.78 19.34
C ASP A 194 -2.10 -22.02 18.72
N LEU A 195 -2.86 -20.96 18.41
CA LEU A 195 -4.21 -21.06 17.86
C LEU A 195 -4.31 -20.36 16.50
N THR A 196 -5.19 -20.87 15.64
CA THR A 196 -5.62 -20.15 14.43
C THR A 196 -7.09 -19.79 14.52
N PHE A 197 -7.43 -18.51 14.39
CA PHE A 197 -8.81 -18.06 14.15
C PHE A 197 -8.95 -17.76 12.67
N ARG A 198 -9.77 -18.56 11.99
CA ARG A 198 -10.01 -18.42 10.56
C ARG A 198 -11.47 -18.14 10.30
N ASN A 199 -11.73 -17.10 9.53
CA ASN A 199 -13.03 -16.90 8.92
C ASN A 199 -12.92 -17.00 7.39
N SER A 200 -13.51 -18.04 6.82
CA SER A 200 -13.61 -18.24 5.36
C SER A 200 -15.03 -18.00 4.84
N SER A 201 -15.94 -17.49 5.66
CA SER A 201 -17.32 -17.18 5.28
C SER A 201 -17.45 -15.75 4.71
N LEU A 202 -18.63 -15.40 4.22
CA LEU A 202 -18.99 -14.01 3.87
C LEU A 202 -19.51 -13.21 5.07
N THR A 203 -19.39 -13.77 6.26
CA THR A 203 -20.04 -13.30 7.49
C THR A 203 -19.00 -12.68 8.42
N THR A 204 -19.44 -11.99 9.47
CA THR A 204 -18.51 -11.52 10.51
C THR A 204 -18.32 -12.62 11.56
N PHE A 205 -17.09 -12.86 11.99
CA PHE A 205 -16.80 -13.69 13.15
C PHE A 205 -16.21 -12.82 14.26
N GLN A 206 -16.81 -12.85 15.45
CA GLN A 206 -16.45 -11.97 16.54
C GLN A 206 -16.14 -12.74 17.83
N VAL A 207 -15.00 -12.41 18.44
CA VAL A 207 -14.60 -12.89 19.79
C VAL A 207 -14.59 -11.69 20.73
N ASN A 208 -15.52 -11.65 21.68
CA ASN A 208 -15.73 -10.59 22.66
C ASN A 208 -15.22 -10.94 24.07
N GLY A 209 -15.05 -12.22 24.38
CA GLY A 209 -14.38 -12.63 25.60
C GLY A 209 -12.88 -12.31 25.58
N THR A 210 -12.25 -12.22 26.74
CA THR A 210 -10.79 -12.03 26.83
C THR A 210 -10.06 -13.19 26.16
N VAL A 211 -9.01 -12.91 25.38
CA VAL A 211 -8.13 -13.94 24.83
C VAL A 211 -6.83 -13.93 25.63
N SER A 212 -6.51 -15.06 26.26
CA SER A 212 -5.29 -15.20 27.06
C SER A 212 -4.45 -16.37 26.55
N GLY A 213 -3.13 -16.21 26.44
CA GLY A 213 -2.28 -17.26 25.89
C GLY A 213 -0.83 -17.12 26.26
N ALA A 214 -0.49 -17.47 27.50
CA ALA A 214 0.86 -17.35 28.05
C ALA A 214 1.92 -17.97 27.12
N ALA A 215 2.66 -17.10 26.44
CA ALA A 215 3.70 -17.41 25.47
C ALA A 215 3.24 -18.24 24.24
N LYS A 216 1.99 -18.08 23.79
CA LYS A 216 1.44 -18.74 22.60
C LYS A 216 1.23 -17.79 21.43
N ASN A 217 1.23 -18.30 20.21
CA ASN A 217 0.96 -17.52 19.01
C ASN A 217 -0.51 -17.58 18.62
N LEU A 218 -1.11 -16.43 18.31
CA LEU A 218 -2.44 -16.32 17.74
C LEU A 218 -2.33 -15.95 16.27
N VAL A 219 -2.85 -16.80 15.40
CA VAL A 219 -2.89 -16.57 13.96
C VAL A 219 -4.31 -16.19 13.56
N LEU A 220 -4.46 -15.09 12.84
CA LEU A 220 -5.72 -14.53 12.36
C LEU A 220 -5.77 -14.66 10.84
N GLN A 221 -6.75 -15.40 10.35
CA GLN A 221 -6.97 -15.68 8.94
C GLN A 221 -8.34 -15.20 8.52
N ASN A 222 -8.46 -13.89 8.28
CA ASN A 222 -9.62 -13.37 7.59
C ASN A 222 -9.52 -13.70 6.10
N ASN A 223 -10.12 -14.81 5.71
CA ASN A 223 -10.28 -15.25 4.33
C ASN A 223 -11.61 -14.75 3.73
N SER A 224 -12.35 -13.92 4.46
CA SER A 224 -13.57 -13.27 4.01
C SER A 224 -13.29 -12.05 3.14
N ASN A 225 -14.23 -11.75 2.25
CA ASN A 225 -14.28 -10.46 1.55
C ASN A 225 -15.10 -9.41 2.31
N ASN A 226 -15.75 -9.77 3.42
CA ASN A 226 -16.56 -8.84 4.19
C ASN A 226 -15.69 -7.81 4.92
N HIS A 227 -16.17 -6.58 4.95
CA HIS A 227 -15.55 -5.54 5.76
C HIS A 227 -15.65 -5.94 7.24
N PHE A 228 -14.51 -5.99 7.93
CA PHE A 228 -14.42 -6.56 9.29
C PHE A 228 -14.88 -8.02 9.41
N GLY A 229 -14.56 -8.88 8.44
CA GLY A 229 -14.89 -10.31 8.49
C GLY A 229 -14.38 -11.04 9.74
N LEU A 230 -13.30 -10.58 10.38
CA LEU A 230 -12.81 -11.14 11.64
C LEU A 230 -12.62 -10.02 12.67
N VAL A 231 -13.25 -10.13 13.83
CA VAL A 231 -13.23 -9.12 14.88
C VAL A 231 -12.83 -9.73 16.22
N LEU A 232 -11.71 -9.26 16.78
CA LEU A 232 -11.39 -9.47 18.19
C LEU A 232 -11.93 -8.27 18.98
N GLY A 233 -13.19 -8.37 19.38
CA GLY A 233 -13.87 -7.43 20.27
C GLY A 233 -13.49 -7.58 21.74
N SER A 234 -12.65 -8.57 22.07
CA SER A 234 -12.21 -8.93 23.42
C SER A 234 -11.93 -7.73 24.32
N VAL A 235 -12.31 -7.80 25.61
CA VAL A 235 -11.90 -6.78 26.60
C VAL A 235 -10.37 -6.64 26.68
N GLY A 236 -9.62 -7.72 26.40
CA GLY A 236 -8.16 -7.69 26.24
C GLY A 236 -7.58 -8.95 25.62
N ILE A 237 -6.40 -8.80 25.01
CA ILE A 237 -5.54 -9.89 24.55
C ILE A 237 -4.28 -9.87 25.39
N THR A 238 -4.04 -10.95 26.14
CA THR A 238 -2.99 -11.00 27.19
C THR A 238 -2.08 -12.20 27.02
N GLY A 239 -0.77 -11.98 27.20
CA GLY A 239 0.22 -13.05 27.30
C GLY A 239 0.63 -13.73 25.99
N ALA A 240 -0.02 -13.44 24.85
CA ALA A 240 0.36 -13.99 23.54
C ALA A 240 1.78 -13.57 23.16
N SER A 241 2.58 -14.50 22.63
CA SER A 241 3.91 -14.21 22.09
C SER A 241 3.81 -13.34 20.84
N ALA A 242 2.93 -13.73 19.92
CA ALA A 242 2.67 -13.01 18.68
C ALA A 242 1.21 -13.10 18.27
N ILE A 243 0.72 -12.05 17.61
CA ILE A 243 -0.53 -12.03 16.87
C ILE A 243 -0.18 -11.80 15.40
N THR A 244 -0.48 -12.78 14.54
CA THR A 244 -0.16 -12.71 13.11
C THR A 244 -1.44 -12.67 12.28
N ASN A 245 -1.64 -11.63 11.49
CA ASN A 245 -2.69 -11.59 10.48
C ASN A 245 -2.11 -12.07 9.13
N ASN A 246 -2.56 -13.23 8.65
CA ASN A 246 -2.13 -13.84 7.39
C ASN A 246 -3.30 -14.41 6.58
N GLY A 247 -4.49 -13.82 6.74
CA GLY A 247 -5.66 -14.17 5.92
C GLY A 247 -5.45 -13.88 4.44
N THR A 248 -6.24 -14.51 3.58
CA THR A 248 -6.18 -14.34 2.11
C THR A 248 -7.34 -13.53 1.56
N GLY A 249 -8.31 -13.17 2.39
CA GLY A 249 -9.50 -12.42 2.00
C GLY A 249 -9.22 -10.95 1.76
N ARG A 250 -10.14 -10.24 1.11
CA ARG A 250 -10.06 -8.77 0.91
C ARG A 250 -10.67 -7.97 2.07
N GLY A 251 -11.28 -8.67 3.03
CA GLY A 251 -11.83 -8.11 4.25
C GLY A 251 -10.76 -7.70 5.26
N MET A 252 -11.14 -6.91 6.25
CA MET A 252 -10.23 -6.46 7.31
C MET A 252 -10.36 -7.31 8.57
N THR A 253 -9.23 -7.61 9.22
CA THR A 253 -9.19 -8.16 10.58
C THR A 253 -9.16 -6.99 11.56
N GLN A 254 -10.17 -6.85 12.41
CA GLN A 254 -10.22 -5.80 13.43
C GLN A 254 -9.82 -6.35 14.79
N ILE A 255 -8.96 -5.63 15.51
CA ILE A 255 -8.66 -5.86 16.92
C ILE A 255 -9.07 -4.61 17.70
N SER A 256 -10.15 -4.73 18.47
CA SER A 256 -10.65 -3.66 19.34
C SER A 256 -10.17 -3.82 20.78
N GLY A 257 -9.79 -5.04 21.18
CA GLY A 257 -9.27 -5.31 22.52
C GLY A 257 -7.90 -4.70 22.78
N VAL A 258 -7.60 -4.49 24.07
CA VAL A 258 -6.27 -4.03 24.51
C VAL A 258 -5.27 -5.19 24.41
N ILE A 259 -4.31 -5.08 23.50
CA ILE A 259 -3.15 -5.97 23.42
C ILE A 259 -2.11 -5.49 24.45
N SER A 260 -1.61 -6.40 25.28
CA SER A 260 -0.75 -6.09 26.42
C SER A 260 0.47 -6.99 26.51
N GLY A 261 1.43 -6.63 27.37
CA GLY A 261 2.66 -7.40 27.58
C GLY A 261 3.70 -7.16 26.49
N THR A 262 4.39 -8.22 26.04
CA THR A 262 5.46 -8.14 25.03
C THR A 262 5.01 -8.69 23.67
N THR A 263 3.70 -8.75 23.41
CA THR A 263 3.13 -9.37 22.22
C THR A 263 3.59 -8.68 20.94
N ILE A 264 4.20 -9.45 20.04
CA ILE A 264 4.57 -8.99 18.69
C ILE A 264 3.31 -8.97 17.81
N LEU A 265 3.15 -7.92 17.01
CA LEU A 265 2.11 -7.85 15.98
C LEU A 265 2.74 -8.08 14.61
N VAL A 266 2.19 -8.98 13.81
CA VAL A 266 2.72 -9.28 12.47
C VAL A 266 1.59 -9.18 11.46
N GLN A 267 1.73 -8.25 10.53
CA GLN A 267 0.92 -8.22 9.31
C GLN A 267 1.67 -8.96 8.21
N ASP A 268 1.15 -10.13 7.83
CA ASP A 268 1.70 -11.04 6.82
C ASP A 268 0.64 -11.42 5.77
N SER A 269 -0.31 -10.51 5.52
CA SER A 269 -1.30 -10.66 4.47
C SER A 269 -1.19 -9.49 3.49
N ALA A 270 -1.11 -9.79 2.19
CA ALA A 270 -1.18 -8.78 1.15
C ALA A 270 -2.59 -8.19 1.01
N THR A 271 -3.62 -9.01 1.23
CA THR A 271 -5.02 -8.68 0.87
C THR A 271 -5.93 -8.37 2.06
N SER A 272 -5.67 -8.95 3.23
CA SER A 272 -6.46 -8.73 4.44
C SER A 272 -5.77 -7.70 5.33
N ALA A 273 -6.32 -6.49 5.41
CA ALA A 273 -5.74 -5.44 6.26
C ALA A 273 -5.98 -5.72 7.76
N LEU A 274 -5.06 -5.28 8.61
CA LEU A 274 -5.19 -5.32 10.07
C LEU A 274 -5.60 -3.95 10.61
N TRP A 275 -6.71 -3.86 11.33
CA TRP A 275 -7.24 -2.64 11.92
C TRP A 275 -7.12 -2.66 13.44
N LEU A 276 -6.32 -1.75 14.03
CA LEU A 276 -6.04 -1.71 15.46
C LEU A 276 -6.84 -0.62 16.17
N ASN A 277 -8.04 -0.92 16.65
CA ASN A 277 -8.91 0.04 17.34
C ASN A 277 -8.61 0.18 18.84
N GLY A 278 -8.04 -0.86 19.47
CA GLY A 278 -7.76 -0.87 20.90
C GLY A 278 -6.72 0.17 21.35
N SER A 279 -6.80 0.58 22.62
CA SER A 279 -5.74 1.36 23.29
C SER A 279 -4.67 0.38 23.82
N ASN A 280 -3.71 0.04 22.97
CA ASN A 280 -2.76 -1.04 23.21
C ASN A 280 -1.62 -0.63 24.15
N THR A 281 -1.21 -1.55 25.01
CA THR A 281 -0.07 -1.39 25.95
C THR A 281 1.08 -2.35 25.66
N SER A 282 0.97 -3.17 24.60
CA SER A 282 2.02 -4.09 24.19
C SER A 282 3.31 -3.36 23.81
N THR A 283 4.44 -3.81 24.34
CA THR A 283 5.77 -3.29 24.02
C THR A 283 6.45 -4.07 22.89
N GLY A 284 5.80 -5.10 22.35
CA GLY A 284 6.32 -5.88 21.23
C GLY A 284 6.40 -5.06 19.95
N VAL A 285 7.22 -5.52 19.01
CA VAL A 285 7.37 -4.90 17.68
C VAL A 285 6.11 -5.13 16.85
N THR A 286 5.68 -4.13 16.08
CA THR A 286 4.68 -4.27 15.02
C THR A 286 5.38 -4.41 13.67
N THR A 287 5.38 -5.60 13.10
CA THR A 287 6.06 -5.94 11.85
C THR A 287 5.11 -5.93 10.66
N LEU A 288 5.45 -5.16 9.62
CA LEU A 288 4.68 -4.97 8.39
C LEU A 288 5.40 -5.69 7.25
N LYS A 289 5.13 -6.99 7.06
CA LYS A 289 5.72 -7.77 5.97
C LYS A 289 5.09 -7.44 4.62
N GLN A 290 3.77 -7.34 4.57
CA GLN A 290 3.01 -7.06 3.36
C GLN A 290 1.63 -6.49 3.70
N GLY A 291 0.90 -5.97 2.70
CA GLY A 291 -0.44 -5.39 2.88
C GLY A 291 -0.48 -4.21 3.86
N LEU A 292 -1.63 -4.00 4.50
CA LEU A 292 -1.95 -2.76 5.22
C LEU A 292 -2.21 -3.00 6.71
N VAL A 293 -1.56 -2.20 7.56
CA VAL A 293 -1.93 -2.02 8.99
C VAL A 293 -2.53 -0.64 9.18
N ILE A 294 -3.67 -0.56 9.86
CA ILE A 294 -4.41 0.67 10.06
C ILE A 294 -4.36 1.09 11.53
N LEU A 295 -3.88 2.32 11.75
CA LEU A 295 -3.87 3.01 13.03
C LEU A 295 -4.93 4.11 13.03
N PRO A 296 -6.13 3.85 13.57
CA PRO A 296 -7.26 4.78 13.63
C PRO A 296 -7.16 5.79 14.78
N ASN A 297 -6.29 5.56 15.76
CA ASN A 297 -6.08 6.43 16.91
C ASN A 297 -4.64 6.36 17.44
N VAL A 298 -4.27 7.27 18.32
CA VAL A 298 -2.89 7.42 18.85
C VAL A 298 -2.46 6.29 19.75
N ALA A 299 -3.41 5.65 20.43
CA ALA A 299 -3.18 4.54 21.34
C ALA A 299 -3.26 3.18 20.64
N ALA A 300 -3.48 3.15 19.32
CA ALA A 300 -3.49 1.92 18.51
C ALA A 300 -2.16 1.15 18.63
N LEU A 301 -1.08 1.83 18.99
CA LEU A 301 0.20 1.25 19.38
C LEU A 301 0.64 1.84 20.72
N ALA A 302 1.32 1.05 21.55
CA ALA A 302 1.86 1.55 22.81
C ALA A 302 3.01 2.54 22.54
N ASN A 303 3.27 3.46 23.47
CA ASN A 303 4.33 4.46 23.32
C ASN A 303 5.73 3.85 23.16
N THR A 304 5.97 2.65 23.68
CA THR A 304 7.26 1.95 23.63
C THR A 304 7.40 0.94 22.48
N SER A 305 6.32 0.62 21.75
CA SER A 305 6.41 -0.31 20.62
C SER A 305 7.03 0.34 19.40
N SER A 306 7.90 -0.40 18.71
CA SER A 306 8.42 -0.04 17.40
C SER A 306 7.56 -0.60 16.26
N ILE A 307 7.71 0.00 15.08
CA ILE A 307 7.09 -0.39 13.82
C ILE A 307 8.23 -0.81 12.91
N GLN A 308 8.21 -2.03 12.40
CA GLN A 308 9.23 -2.57 11.50
C GLN A 308 8.67 -2.78 10.10
N PHE A 309 9.18 -2.04 9.12
CA PHE A 309 8.83 -2.25 7.72
C PHE A 309 9.66 -3.40 7.12
N GLN A 310 8.96 -4.35 6.49
CA GLN A 310 9.51 -5.45 5.69
C GLN A 310 8.85 -5.57 4.31
N GLY A 311 8.00 -4.59 3.93
CA GLY A 311 7.33 -4.53 2.63
C GLY A 311 5.89 -4.02 2.68
N GLY A 312 5.24 -4.09 3.86
CA GLY A 312 3.88 -3.63 4.10
C GLY A 312 3.75 -2.11 4.27
N ILE A 313 2.51 -1.66 4.41
CA ILE A 313 2.08 -0.25 4.43
C ILE A 313 1.48 0.09 5.80
N LEU A 314 1.87 1.24 6.36
CA LEU A 314 1.26 1.83 7.53
C LEU A 314 0.20 2.84 7.10
N GLY A 315 -1.06 2.59 7.41
CA GLY A 315 -2.17 3.50 7.17
C GLY A 315 -2.59 4.25 8.43
N TYR A 316 -2.43 5.56 8.44
CA TYR A 316 -2.76 6.40 9.59
C TYR A 316 -4.09 7.13 9.37
N ARG A 317 -5.07 6.93 10.26
CA ARG A 317 -6.47 7.39 10.09
C ARG A 317 -7.00 8.12 11.32
N GLN A 318 -6.14 8.79 12.10
CA GLN A 318 -6.59 9.55 13.28
C GLN A 318 -7.65 10.59 12.90
N GLY A 319 -8.84 10.51 13.49
CA GLY A 319 -9.88 11.53 13.28
C GLY A 319 -9.54 12.85 13.99
N GLY A 320 -9.53 13.96 13.24
CA GLY A 320 -9.81 15.31 13.76
C GLY A 320 -8.87 15.93 14.80
N GLY A 321 -7.59 15.51 14.89
CA GLY A 321 -6.62 16.04 15.86
C GLY A 321 -5.33 16.60 15.22
N THR A 322 -4.47 17.21 16.05
CA THR A 322 -3.09 17.56 15.67
C THR A 322 -2.33 16.30 15.22
N PRO A 323 -1.46 16.37 14.19
CA PRO A 323 -0.65 15.24 13.77
C PRO A 323 0.05 14.62 14.97
N SER A 324 -0.14 13.32 15.19
CA SER A 324 0.59 12.63 16.25
C SER A 324 2.03 12.44 15.82
N ASP A 325 2.95 12.53 16.78
CA ASP A 325 4.35 12.27 16.54
C ASP A 325 4.64 10.78 16.73
N LEU A 326 5.06 10.08 15.67
CA LEU A 326 5.53 8.69 15.73
C LEU A 326 7.06 8.59 15.75
N SER A 327 7.75 9.66 16.13
CA SER A 327 9.20 9.70 16.34
C SER A 327 9.73 8.50 17.12
N GLY A 328 10.88 7.99 16.69
CA GLY A 328 11.56 6.86 17.33
C GLY A 328 10.85 5.51 17.22
N LYS A 329 9.63 5.44 16.67
CA LYS A 329 8.92 4.17 16.49
C LYS A 329 9.36 3.43 15.25
N PHE A 330 9.76 4.12 14.20
CA PHE A 330 10.00 3.49 12.90
C PHE A 330 11.37 2.83 12.89
N THR A 331 11.39 1.58 12.49
CA THR A 331 12.58 0.77 12.19
C THR A 331 12.36 0.15 10.81
N SER A 332 13.43 -0.12 10.07
CA SER A 332 13.30 -0.86 8.81
C SER A 332 14.48 -1.82 8.65
N ASN A 333 14.19 -2.98 8.08
CA ASN A 333 15.19 -4.01 7.78
C ASN A 333 15.69 -3.88 6.33
N GLY A 334 15.93 -2.66 5.87
CA GLY A 334 16.29 -2.34 4.48
C GLY A 334 15.10 -2.20 3.52
N ALA A 335 13.87 -2.44 3.98
CA ALA A 335 12.66 -2.18 3.20
C ALA A 335 12.24 -0.71 3.28
N ASP A 336 11.54 -0.25 2.24
CA ASP A 336 11.02 1.11 2.15
C ASP A 336 9.99 1.42 3.25
N TYR A 337 10.00 2.66 3.72
CA TYR A 337 8.96 3.21 4.58
C TYR A 337 7.73 3.52 3.74
N LYS A 338 6.64 2.78 3.90
CA LYS A 338 5.40 2.98 3.13
C LYS A 338 4.28 3.51 4.02
N ILE A 339 3.89 4.77 3.81
CA ILE A 339 2.99 5.49 4.72
C ILE A 339 1.79 6.02 3.93
N ASP A 340 0.59 5.58 4.31
CA ASP A 340 -0.69 6.01 3.76
C ASP A 340 -1.43 6.96 4.72
N LEU A 341 -1.65 8.19 4.26
CA LEU A 341 -2.32 9.26 5.00
C LEU A 341 -3.56 9.75 4.21
N PRO A 342 -4.69 9.03 4.21
CA PRO A 342 -5.83 9.38 3.38
C PRO A 342 -6.50 10.70 3.83
N THR A 343 -6.62 10.93 5.14
CA THR A 343 -7.38 12.05 5.71
C THR A 343 -6.68 12.79 6.85
N ALA A 344 -5.72 12.15 7.53
CA ALA A 344 -5.09 12.68 8.74
C ALA A 344 -3.58 12.90 8.53
N GLY A 345 -3.08 14.06 8.94
CA GLY A 345 -1.65 14.35 8.85
C GLY A 345 -0.82 13.57 9.88
N LEU A 346 0.45 13.33 9.58
CA LEU A 346 1.40 12.66 10.46
C LEU A 346 2.68 13.48 10.56
N MET A 347 3.23 13.58 11.78
CA MET A 347 4.54 14.18 12.03
C MET A 347 5.54 13.11 12.44
N ILE A 348 6.76 13.20 11.91
CA ILE A 348 7.93 12.49 12.40
C ILE A 348 8.96 13.54 12.78
N GLY A 349 8.97 13.84 14.08
CA GLY A 349 9.83 14.84 14.72
C GLY A 349 11.32 14.52 14.64
N SER A 350 11.68 13.26 14.89
CA SER A 350 13.02 12.71 14.84
C SER A 350 13.40 12.23 13.44
N SER A 351 14.66 11.84 13.25
CA SER A 351 15.03 11.08 12.05
C SER A 351 14.23 9.77 11.97
N LEU A 352 13.75 9.41 10.78
CA LEU A 352 13.46 8.02 10.44
C LEU A 352 14.70 7.17 10.75
N ALA A 353 14.53 5.98 11.33
CA ALA A 353 15.68 5.14 11.65
C ALA A 353 16.55 4.89 10.41
N LYS A 354 17.87 4.94 10.60
CA LYS A 354 18.81 4.66 9.51
C LYS A 354 18.65 3.20 9.09
N SER A 355 18.20 2.96 7.87
CA SER A 355 17.94 1.61 7.36
C SER A 355 18.62 1.33 6.03
N GLY A 356 19.84 1.83 5.83
CA GLY A 356 20.61 1.59 4.61
C GLY A 356 19.91 2.17 3.37
N ASN A 357 19.68 1.34 2.35
CA ASN A 357 19.14 1.71 1.04
C ASN A 357 17.61 1.81 0.98
N ALA A 358 16.90 1.76 2.11
CA ALA A 358 15.45 1.94 2.14
C ALA A 358 15.05 3.31 1.57
N GLY A 359 13.95 3.34 0.83
CA GLY A 359 13.28 4.54 0.37
C GLY A 359 12.11 4.96 1.26
N LEU A 360 11.39 5.98 0.83
CA LEU A 360 10.16 6.49 1.45
C LEU A 360 9.07 6.53 0.40
N HIS A 361 7.89 6.00 0.70
CA HIS A 361 6.69 6.12 -0.10
C HIS A 361 5.61 6.81 0.73
N LYS A 362 5.10 7.93 0.20
CA LYS A 362 4.00 8.69 0.78
C LYS A 362 2.76 8.55 -0.09
N TYR A 363 1.69 7.99 0.48
CA TYR A 363 0.37 7.85 -0.13
C TYR A 363 -0.70 8.67 0.60
N GLY A 364 -1.84 8.86 -0.04
CA GLY A 364 -3.00 9.54 0.52
C GLY A 364 -2.88 11.06 0.48
N GLN A 365 -4.00 11.75 0.71
CA GLN A 365 -4.13 13.20 0.47
C GLN A 365 -3.59 14.08 1.60
N ALA A 366 -3.48 13.56 2.82
CA ALA A 366 -3.04 14.36 3.97
C ALA A 366 -1.51 14.54 4.00
N GLN A 367 -1.04 15.45 4.85
CA GLN A 367 0.36 15.84 4.95
C GLN A 367 1.19 14.84 5.78
N LEU A 368 2.36 14.45 5.27
CA LEU A 368 3.43 13.86 6.07
C LEU A 368 4.50 14.94 6.31
N THR A 369 4.83 15.21 7.56
CA THR A 369 5.86 16.19 7.93
C THR A 369 7.06 15.49 8.56
N LEU A 370 8.23 15.68 7.96
CA LEU A 370 9.51 15.20 8.48
C LEU A 370 10.35 16.40 8.93
N THR A 371 10.68 16.44 10.22
CA THR A 371 11.51 17.54 10.76
C THR A 371 12.89 17.09 11.18
N GLY A 372 13.14 15.80 11.40
CA GLY A 372 14.50 15.31 11.69
C GLY A 372 15.37 15.15 10.44
N ASP A 373 16.64 14.85 10.67
CA ASP A 373 17.62 14.55 9.62
C ASP A 373 17.46 13.09 9.15
N ASN A 374 16.70 12.85 8.07
CA ASN A 374 16.43 11.52 7.56
C ASN A 374 17.53 11.09 6.59
N LEU A 375 18.40 10.18 7.02
CA LEU A 375 19.60 9.76 6.26
C LEU A 375 19.39 8.50 5.40
N TYR A 376 18.15 8.19 5.01
CA TYR A 376 17.90 7.07 4.11
C TYR A 376 18.38 7.41 2.69
N THR A 377 18.88 6.43 1.95
CA THR A 377 19.50 6.68 0.63
C THR A 377 18.64 6.21 -0.54
N GLY A 378 17.59 5.42 -0.27
CA GLY A 378 16.63 4.98 -1.27
C GLY A 378 15.74 6.11 -1.79
N LYS A 379 14.98 5.83 -2.84
CA LYS A 379 14.11 6.80 -3.52
C LYS A 379 12.99 7.30 -2.61
N THR A 380 12.67 8.58 -2.71
CA THR A 380 11.46 9.19 -2.16
C THR A 380 10.37 9.20 -3.23
N THR A 381 9.24 8.56 -2.97
CA THR A 381 8.09 8.46 -3.88
C THR A 381 6.88 9.13 -3.25
N ILE A 382 6.20 10.00 -4.01
CA ILE A 382 4.97 10.68 -3.58
C ILE A 382 3.83 10.28 -4.51
N GLY A 383 2.79 9.71 -3.94
CA GLY A 383 1.70 9.07 -4.66
C GLY A 383 2.06 7.67 -5.14
N GLY A 384 1.36 7.21 -6.17
CA GLY A 384 1.52 5.88 -6.77
C GLY A 384 0.37 4.94 -6.42
N ILE A 385 0.09 4.05 -7.37
CA ILE A 385 -0.95 3.03 -7.29
C ILE A 385 -0.29 1.75 -6.79
N ASP A 386 -0.62 1.30 -5.57
CA ASP A 386 -0.46 -0.13 -5.27
C ASP A 386 -1.60 -0.89 -5.97
N VAL A 387 -1.30 -1.39 -7.15
CA VAL A 387 -2.23 -2.12 -8.03
C VAL A 387 -2.58 -3.50 -7.47
N ALA A 388 -1.87 -4.01 -6.46
CA ALA A 388 -2.13 -5.33 -5.89
C ALA A 388 -3.15 -5.32 -4.73
N ASN A 389 -3.28 -4.21 -3.98
CA ASN A 389 -3.87 -4.22 -2.63
C ASN A 389 -4.98 -3.17 -2.37
N MET A 390 -5.76 -2.80 -3.38
CA MET A 390 -6.91 -1.88 -3.28
C MET A 390 -6.61 -0.42 -2.91
N GLN A 391 -6.14 0.30 -3.93
CA GLN A 391 -6.42 1.70 -4.27
C GLN A 391 -6.02 2.77 -3.24
N LEU A 392 -4.73 3.13 -3.26
CA LEU A 392 -4.27 4.38 -2.67
C LEU A 392 -4.03 5.39 -3.79
N ALA A 393 -4.95 6.35 -3.91
CA ALA A 393 -4.84 7.51 -4.79
C ALA A 393 -4.66 8.78 -3.96
N GLY A 394 -3.89 9.73 -4.53
CA GLY A 394 -3.53 10.99 -3.90
C GLY A 394 -2.06 11.00 -3.47
N GLY A 395 -1.32 12.02 -3.92
CA GLY A 395 0.06 12.23 -3.47
C GLY A 395 0.16 13.08 -2.20
N GLY A 396 -0.91 13.81 -1.84
CA GLY A 396 -0.94 14.69 -0.68
C GLY A 396 0.28 15.62 -0.65
N THR A 397 0.71 16.00 0.55
CA THR A 397 1.95 16.78 0.73
C THR A 397 2.96 15.99 1.55
N LEU A 398 4.20 15.89 1.07
CA LEU A 398 5.36 15.57 1.89
C LEU A 398 6.08 16.88 2.21
N THR A 399 6.09 17.26 3.48
CA THR A 399 6.78 18.46 3.98
C THR A 399 8.06 18.07 4.68
N VAL A 400 9.17 18.72 4.33
CA VAL A 400 10.50 18.46 4.90
C VAL A 400 11.23 19.76 5.25
N GLY A 401 12.26 19.71 6.11
CA GLY A 401 13.31 20.74 6.15
C GLY A 401 13.37 21.70 7.34
N ASN A 402 12.67 21.45 8.45
CA ASN A 402 12.72 22.35 9.63
C ASN A 402 14.04 22.28 10.44
N THR A 403 15.12 21.73 9.88
CA THR A 403 16.46 21.63 10.50
C THR A 403 17.54 22.23 9.61
N ALA A 404 18.70 22.53 10.20
CA ALA A 404 19.81 23.20 9.53
C ALA A 404 20.49 22.36 8.43
N ALA A 405 20.37 21.03 8.45
CA ALA A 405 21.17 20.12 7.61
C ALA A 405 20.43 19.52 6.39
N GLY A 406 19.22 20.02 6.06
CA GLY A 406 18.35 19.35 5.10
C GLY A 406 17.78 18.05 5.69
N SER A 407 16.51 17.75 5.39
CA SER A 407 15.80 16.67 6.07
C SER A 407 15.85 15.34 5.32
N LEU A 408 16.17 15.31 4.03
CA LEU A 408 16.30 14.08 3.24
C LEU A 408 17.73 13.87 2.72
N ASN A 409 18.55 13.15 3.47
CA ASN A 409 19.93 12.78 3.14
C ASN A 409 20.86 13.98 2.83
N GLY A 410 20.61 15.11 3.50
CA GLY A 410 21.41 16.35 3.42
C GLY A 410 21.78 16.77 1.98
N ASP A 411 23.06 17.08 1.78
CA ASP A 411 23.61 17.57 0.50
C ASP A 411 23.73 16.49 -0.59
N VAL A 412 23.60 15.21 -0.22
CA VAL A 412 23.63 14.10 -1.18
C VAL A 412 22.26 13.91 -1.82
N GLY A 413 21.20 14.09 -1.03
CA GLY A 413 19.82 13.89 -1.46
C GLY A 413 19.46 12.44 -1.80
N THR A 414 18.18 12.25 -2.13
CA THR A 414 17.65 11.00 -2.70
C THR A 414 17.02 11.28 -4.05
N ASP A 415 16.76 10.23 -4.83
CA ASP A 415 15.83 10.37 -5.96
C ASP A 415 14.45 10.79 -5.45
N LEU A 416 13.72 11.56 -6.25
CA LEU A 416 12.35 12.00 -5.99
C LEU A 416 11.47 11.55 -7.16
N ASP A 417 10.38 10.84 -6.88
CA ASP A 417 9.46 10.36 -7.91
C ASP A 417 8.02 10.72 -7.57
N PHE A 418 7.38 11.46 -8.46
CA PHE A 418 5.96 11.77 -8.40
C PHE A 418 5.19 10.76 -9.24
N GLN A 419 4.31 9.99 -8.60
CA GLN A 419 3.43 9.03 -9.24
C GLN A 419 1.96 9.46 -9.11
N GLY A 420 1.71 10.77 -9.18
CA GLY A 420 0.40 11.38 -9.04
C GLY A 420 0.49 12.89 -8.82
N THR A 421 -0.56 13.48 -8.25
CA THR A 421 -0.69 14.94 -8.02
C THR A 421 -0.07 15.42 -6.70
N GLY A 422 0.97 14.73 -6.22
CA GLY A 422 1.58 15.01 -4.93
C GLY A 422 2.40 16.30 -4.90
N VAL A 423 2.60 16.82 -3.69
CA VAL A 423 3.45 17.98 -3.42
C VAL A 423 4.66 17.54 -2.60
N PHE A 424 5.86 17.82 -3.09
CA PHE A 424 7.07 17.85 -2.27
C PHE A 424 7.29 19.29 -1.83
N GLU A 425 7.03 19.57 -0.55
CA GLU A 425 7.23 20.88 0.04
C GLU A 425 8.48 20.89 0.91
N VAL A 426 9.37 21.83 0.64
CA VAL A 426 10.53 22.06 1.50
C VAL A 426 10.32 23.36 2.29
N GLN A 427 10.07 23.21 3.59
CA GLN A 427 10.05 24.26 4.60
C GLN A 427 11.41 24.34 5.26
N ARG A 428 12.28 25.24 4.81
CA ARG A 428 13.68 25.34 5.24
C ARG A 428 13.94 26.35 6.33
N ALA A 429 14.59 25.98 7.43
CA ALA A 429 15.20 26.99 8.31
C ALA A 429 16.18 27.90 7.53
N PRO A 430 16.42 29.15 7.97
CA PRO A 430 17.38 30.05 7.32
C PRO A 430 18.74 29.37 7.12
N PHE A 431 19.34 29.52 5.93
CA PHE A 431 20.65 28.92 5.57
C PHE A 431 20.68 27.38 5.53
N SER A 432 19.54 26.71 5.43
CA SER A 432 19.49 25.26 5.17
C SER A 432 19.33 24.98 3.67
N ASP A 433 20.08 24.02 3.16
CA ASP A 433 19.95 23.51 1.79
C ASP A 433 19.29 22.13 1.81
N GLN A 434 18.52 21.82 0.77
CA GLN A 434 18.01 20.45 0.56
C GLN A 434 18.38 20.06 -0.85
N HIS A 435 19.01 18.90 -0.97
CA HIS A 435 19.40 18.34 -2.26
C HIS A 435 18.50 17.16 -2.60
N MET A 436 18.15 17.03 -3.87
CA MET A 436 17.55 15.84 -4.46
C MET A 436 18.41 15.42 -5.64
N LYS A 437 18.43 14.12 -5.92
CA LYS A 437 19.11 13.55 -7.10
C LYS A 437 18.20 13.71 -8.33
N GLN A 438 17.84 12.61 -8.98
CA GLN A 438 16.89 12.66 -10.09
C GLN A 438 15.49 12.95 -9.54
N THR A 439 14.88 14.04 -10.00
CA THR A 439 13.45 14.30 -9.80
C THR A 439 12.69 13.84 -11.03
N THR A 440 11.76 12.90 -10.88
CA THR A 440 10.98 12.32 -11.96
C THR A 440 9.50 12.56 -11.73
N PHE A 441 8.80 13.03 -12.75
CA PHE A 441 7.35 13.02 -12.81
C PHE A 441 6.91 11.81 -13.64
N SER A 442 6.57 10.71 -12.98
CA SER A 442 6.23 9.44 -13.63
C SER A 442 4.74 9.32 -13.96
N ALA A 443 3.87 10.03 -13.23
CA ALA A 443 2.43 10.12 -13.50
C ALA A 443 1.83 11.38 -12.85
N GLY A 444 0.71 11.85 -13.40
CA GLY A 444 -0.07 12.95 -12.82
C GLY A 444 0.62 14.33 -12.93
N ASP A 445 0.24 15.26 -12.05
CA ASP A 445 0.70 16.65 -12.04
C ASP A 445 1.41 16.94 -10.70
N GLY A 446 2.65 16.45 -10.57
CA GLY A 446 3.42 16.59 -9.35
C GLY A 446 3.92 18.02 -9.14
N THR A 447 4.00 18.47 -7.89
CA THR A 447 4.48 19.82 -7.56
C THR A 447 5.70 19.78 -6.65
N VAL A 448 6.74 20.51 -7.04
CA VAL A 448 7.87 20.85 -6.16
C VAL A 448 7.65 22.26 -5.63
N LYS A 449 7.59 22.40 -4.31
CA LYS A 449 7.27 23.63 -3.61
C LYS A 449 8.37 23.99 -2.61
N SER A 450 8.72 25.27 -2.56
CA SER A 450 9.66 25.78 -1.55
C SER A 450 9.05 26.99 -0.83
N THR A 451 9.00 26.99 0.51
CA THR A 451 8.07 27.87 1.25
C THR A 451 8.64 28.95 2.17
N GLN A 452 9.95 29.23 2.17
CA GLN A 452 10.53 30.23 3.08
C GLN A 452 10.88 31.56 2.39
N ASN A 453 11.00 32.63 3.17
CA ASN A 453 11.27 34.01 2.72
C ASN A 453 12.72 34.45 3.03
N MET A 454 13.66 33.51 3.07
CA MET A 454 15.09 33.75 3.36
C MET A 454 16.00 32.94 2.41
N LEU A 455 17.32 33.15 2.49
CA LEU A 455 18.34 32.44 1.70
C LEU A 455 18.33 30.94 2.04
N ALA A 456 17.72 30.13 1.17
CA ALA A 456 17.63 28.68 1.29
C ALA A 456 17.45 28.07 -0.12
N THR A 457 18.19 27.02 -0.46
CA THR A 457 18.24 26.50 -1.84
C THR A 457 17.72 25.06 -1.92
N LEU A 458 16.75 24.80 -2.83
CA LEU A 458 16.43 23.45 -3.30
C LEU A 458 17.32 23.12 -4.48
N THR A 459 18.22 22.17 -4.32
CA THR A 459 19.04 21.71 -5.43
C THR A 459 18.48 20.40 -5.97
N LEU A 460 18.12 20.36 -7.25
CA LEU A 460 17.74 19.15 -7.97
C LEU A 460 18.89 18.78 -8.90
N ALA A 461 19.42 17.55 -8.84
CA ALA A 461 20.50 17.16 -9.74
C ALA A 461 20.03 17.10 -11.20
N ALA A 462 18.79 16.62 -11.42
CA ALA A 462 18.15 16.57 -12.71
C ALA A 462 16.62 16.52 -12.57
N VAL A 463 15.92 16.89 -13.63
CA VAL A 463 14.46 16.82 -13.72
C VAL A 463 14.06 16.09 -15.00
N SER A 464 13.16 15.12 -14.89
CA SER A 464 12.60 14.40 -16.03
C SER A 464 11.11 14.11 -15.83
N ARG A 465 10.41 13.79 -16.92
CA ARG A 465 9.02 13.36 -16.89
C ARG A 465 8.79 12.28 -17.93
N THR A 466 7.82 11.42 -17.68
CA THR A 466 7.26 10.49 -18.66
C THR A 466 6.11 11.14 -19.43
N VAL A 467 5.73 10.56 -20.56
CA VAL A 467 4.51 10.94 -21.28
C VAL A 467 3.30 10.62 -20.39
N GLY A 468 2.33 11.52 -20.29
CA GLY A 468 1.20 11.41 -19.35
C GLY A 468 1.44 12.08 -18.00
N ALA A 469 2.64 12.62 -17.75
CA ALA A 469 2.97 13.34 -16.52
C ALA A 469 3.39 14.79 -16.79
N THR A 470 3.13 15.65 -15.81
CA THR A 470 3.58 17.05 -15.78
C THR A 470 4.21 17.38 -14.44
N GLY A 471 5.10 18.38 -14.45
CA GLY A 471 5.73 18.90 -13.24
C GLY A 471 5.43 20.37 -13.05
N ASN A 472 5.09 20.77 -11.84
CA ASN A 472 4.88 22.15 -11.46
C ASN A 472 5.90 22.57 -10.39
N PHE A 473 6.37 23.80 -10.48
CA PHE A 473 7.29 24.41 -9.51
C PHE A 473 6.62 25.63 -8.88
N THR A 474 6.74 25.81 -7.58
CA THR A 474 6.15 26.99 -6.93
C THR A 474 6.91 27.44 -5.69
N LEU A 475 6.75 28.71 -5.36
CA LEU A 475 7.27 29.35 -4.15
C LEU A 475 6.08 29.81 -3.29
N ASN A 476 6.27 30.02 -1.98
CA ASN A 476 5.17 30.48 -1.09
C ASN A 476 4.60 31.83 -1.50
N GLU A 477 5.42 32.68 -2.13
CA GLU A 477 4.99 33.97 -2.64
C GLU A 477 4.32 33.76 -3.99
N GLY A 478 2.99 33.62 -3.99
CA GLY A 478 2.19 33.57 -5.20
C GLY A 478 2.60 34.67 -6.17
N GLY A 479 3.19 34.28 -7.30
CA GLY A 479 3.53 35.18 -8.41
C GLY A 479 4.51 36.32 -8.08
N GLY A 480 5.29 36.24 -6.98
CA GLY A 480 6.30 37.24 -6.63
C GLY A 480 7.28 37.48 -7.78
N THR A 481 7.55 38.75 -8.10
CA THR A 481 8.22 39.17 -9.33
C THR A 481 9.57 38.45 -9.52
N PRO A 482 9.81 37.80 -10.68
CA PRO A 482 11.07 37.14 -10.95
C PRO A 482 12.20 38.18 -11.00
N GLY A 483 13.23 38.04 -10.16
CA GLY A 483 14.49 38.75 -10.40
C GLY A 483 15.29 39.30 -9.22
N SER A 484 14.93 39.07 -7.96
CA SER A 484 15.85 39.41 -6.86
C SER A 484 16.48 38.13 -6.30
N MET A 485 17.77 37.92 -6.56
CA MET A 485 18.56 36.96 -5.79
C MET A 485 18.46 37.34 -4.31
N GLY A 486 17.78 36.56 -3.49
CA GLY A 486 17.71 36.87 -2.05
C GLY A 486 16.77 36.01 -1.21
N THR A 487 15.71 35.42 -1.76
CA THR A 487 14.69 34.75 -0.95
C THR A 487 14.15 33.52 -1.69
N ASN A 488 14.71 32.35 -1.36
CA ASN A 488 14.21 31.01 -1.70
C ASN A 488 14.20 30.59 -3.19
N ASN A 489 15.13 29.70 -3.55
CA ASN A 489 15.35 29.25 -4.93
C ASN A 489 15.15 27.75 -5.13
N ILE A 490 14.69 27.37 -6.33
CA ILE A 490 14.77 26.00 -6.85
C ILE A 490 15.83 25.99 -7.96
N VAL A 491 16.87 25.19 -7.80
CA VAL A 491 18.07 25.11 -8.64
C VAL A 491 18.14 23.75 -9.30
N ILE A 492 18.63 23.69 -10.54
CA ILE A 492 18.89 22.44 -11.26
C ILE A 492 20.37 22.39 -11.63
N SER A 493 21.11 21.48 -11.01
CA SER A 493 22.57 21.41 -11.14
C SER A 493 23.01 21.24 -12.60
N GLY A 494 23.98 22.05 -13.02
CA GLY A 494 24.57 21.96 -14.37
C GLY A 494 23.62 22.33 -15.51
N ARG A 495 22.41 22.82 -15.24
CA ARG A 495 21.46 23.22 -16.28
C ARG A 495 21.82 24.57 -16.87
N SER A 496 21.76 24.71 -18.20
CA SER A 496 21.86 25.99 -18.90
C SER A 496 20.54 26.75 -18.88
N ALA A 497 20.59 28.07 -19.00
CA ALA A 497 19.39 28.90 -19.08
C ALA A 497 18.49 28.46 -20.25
N GLY A 498 17.17 28.44 -20.03
CA GLY A 498 16.21 27.96 -21.03
C GLY A 498 14.93 27.38 -20.46
N ALA A 499 13.91 27.23 -21.31
CA ALA A 499 12.66 26.59 -20.94
C ALA A 499 12.89 25.12 -20.52
N LEU A 500 12.14 24.64 -19.53
CA LEU A 500 12.27 23.25 -19.07
C LEU A 500 11.63 22.25 -20.04
N GLY A 501 10.64 22.69 -20.82
CA GLY A 501 9.90 21.88 -21.77
C GLY A 501 8.39 22.07 -21.64
N PRO A 502 7.59 21.53 -22.59
CA PRO A 502 6.15 21.79 -22.69
C PRO A 502 5.30 21.22 -21.55
N GLY A 503 5.86 20.33 -20.71
CA GLY A 503 5.17 19.71 -19.57
C GLY A 503 5.63 20.21 -18.20
N TYR A 504 6.38 21.31 -18.16
CA TYR A 504 6.87 21.91 -16.91
C TYR A 504 6.28 23.30 -16.73
N PHE A 505 5.69 23.52 -15.55
CA PHE A 505 4.96 24.72 -15.21
C PHE A 505 5.56 25.38 -13.96
N PHE A 506 5.34 26.68 -13.83
CA PHE A 506 5.70 27.45 -12.64
C PHE A 506 4.48 28.21 -12.16
N GLY A 507 4.19 28.14 -10.85
CA GLY A 507 3.04 28.78 -10.22
C GLY A 507 1.68 28.25 -10.69
N GLY A 508 1.67 27.23 -11.55
CA GLY A 508 0.48 26.77 -12.26
C GLY A 508 0.10 27.60 -13.50
N ASP A 509 0.44 28.89 -13.53
CA ASP A 509 -0.02 29.86 -14.53
C ASP A 509 1.04 30.26 -15.59
N GLY A 510 2.26 29.73 -15.48
CA GLY A 510 3.35 29.94 -16.44
C GLY A 510 4.09 28.67 -16.82
N TYR A 511 4.79 28.69 -17.96
CA TYR A 511 5.79 27.64 -18.27
C TYR A 511 7.04 27.85 -17.42
N ALA A 512 7.65 26.74 -16.96
CA ALA A 512 8.88 26.81 -16.18
C ALA A 512 10.09 27.14 -17.07
N TYR A 513 10.92 28.05 -16.58
CA TYR A 513 12.15 28.52 -17.22
C TYR A 513 13.30 28.51 -16.21
N TYR A 514 14.46 28.03 -16.64
CA TYR A 514 15.70 28.11 -15.86
C TYR A 514 16.42 29.42 -16.21
N ASP A 515 16.55 30.31 -15.24
CA ASP A 515 17.16 31.63 -15.41
C ASP A 515 18.69 31.56 -15.52
N ALA A 516 19.30 32.55 -16.17
CA ALA A 516 20.76 32.71 -16.22
C ALA A 516 21.39 32.94 -14.83
N ALA A 517 20.62 33.47 -13.87
CA ALA A 517 20.96 33.59 -12.46
C ALA A 517 20.86 32.26 -11.69
N GLY A 518 20.50 31.15 -12.36
CA GLY A 518 20.66 29.79 -11.82
C GLY A 518 19.49 29.25 -11.01
N PHE A 519 18.25 29.66 -11.29
CA PHE A 519 17.05 29.16 -10.60
C PHE A 519 15.84 29.00 -11.54
N VAL A 520 14.87 28.18 -11.13
CA VAL A 520 13.61 27.96 -11.83
C VAL A 520 12.62 29.09 -11.49
N ARG A 521 11.99 29.66 -12.51
CA ARG A 521 10.93 30.67 -12.42
C ARG A 521 9.92 30.52 -13.55
N ALA A 522 8.88 31.35 -13.55
CA ALA A 522 8.01 31.49 -14.72
C ALA A 522 8.77 32.10 -15.92
N LEU A 523 8.48 31.62 -17.12
CA LEU A 523 8.94 32.19 -18.38
C LEU A 523 8.44 33.64 -18.52
N ASN A 524 9.35 34.56 -18.77
CA ASN A 524 9.06 35.97 -19.04
C ASN A 524 9.12 36.23 -20.54
N TYR A 525 7.96 36.39 -21.16
CA TYR A 525 7.81 36.53 -22.61
C TYR A 525 8.41 37.81 -23.20
N ASN A 526 8.74 38.81 -22.38
CA ASN A 526 9.33 40.07 -22.84
C ASN A 526 10.86 40.10 -22.68
N VAL A 527 11.40 39.31 -21.74
CA VAL A 527 12.83 39.29 -21.40
C VAL A 527 13.52 38.07 -22.00
N ASP A 528 12.87 36.90 -21.96
CA ASP A 528 13.45 35.63 -22.40
C ASP A 528 13.30 35.40 -23.92
N ALA A 529 12.86 36.42 -24.64
CA ALA A 529 12.51 36.35 -26.05
C ALA A 529 13.68 35.88 -26.94
N SER A 530 14.92 36.21 -26.59
CA SER A 530 16.12 35.82 -27.34
C SER A 530 16.55 34.36 -27.11
N MET A 531 16.29 33.80 -25.93
CA MET A 531 16.76 32.45 -25.55
C MET A 531 15.67 31.38 -25.64
N ALA A 532 14.41 31.75 -25.43
CA ALA A 532 13.27 30.84 -25.58
C ALA A 532 12.47 31.07 -26.87
N ASN A 533 12.90 32.00 -27.75
CA ASN A 533 12.09 32.51 -28.87
C ASN A 533 10.65 32.81 -28.41
N ALA A 534 10.54 33.48 -27.26
CA ALA A 534 9.28 33.79 -26.58
C ALA A 534 8.73 35.15 -27.02
N ALA A 535 7.40 35.30 -27.08
CA ALA A 535 6.77 36.60 -27.34
C ALA A 535 5.46 36.75 -26.57
N ALA A 536 5.17 37.97 -26.12
CA ALA A 536 3.85 38.37 -25.66
C ALA A 536 3.11 39.01 -26.84
N SER A 537 1.91 38.53 -27.12
CA SER A 537 1.02 39.11 -28.12
C SER A 537 -0.28 39.54 -27.45
N GLY A 538 -0.76 40.73 -27.79
CA GLY A 538 -2.10 41.19 -27.39
C GLY A 538 -3.18 40.47 -28.20
N ALA A 539 -4.27 41.17 -28.51
CA ALA A 539 -5.14 40.75 -29.59
C ALA A 539 -4.36 40.78 -30.92
N ALA A 540 -4.46 39.74 -31.72
CA ALA A 540 -3.74 39.62 -32.99
C ALA A 540 -4.62 38.96 -34.05
N VAL A 541 -4.41 39.31 -35.33
CA VAL A 541 -5.05 38.59 -36.44
C VAL A 541 -4.40 37.20 -36.58
N SER A 542 -3.08 37.14 -36.49
CA SER A 542 -2.30 35.90 -36.49
C SER A 542 -1.03 36.05 -35.66
N LEU A 543 -0.51 34.93 -35.17
CA LEU A 543 0.74 34.80 -34.43
C LEU A 543 1.82 34.15 -35.30
N ALA A 544 3.07 34.55 -35.13
CA ALA A 544 4.22 33.90 -35.78
C ALA A 544 4.57 32.58 -35.09
N SER A 545 5.21 31.66 -35.82
CA SER A 545 5.79 30.45 -35.22
C SER A 545 6.86 30.81 -34.19
N LYS A 546 6.71 30.27 -32.98
CA LYS A 546 7.56 30.57 -31.82
C LYS A 546 7.67 29.33 -30.95
N THR A 547 8.81 29.14 -30.28
CA THR A 547 8.94 28.00 -29.36
C THR A 547 7.93 28.16 -28.22
N TYR A 548 7.86 29.33 -27.60
CA TYR A 548 6.81 29.65 -26.62
C TYR A 548 6.11 30.95 -26.99
N GLN A 549 4.77 30.98 -26.93
CA GLN A 549 4.00 32.17 -27.29
C GLN A 549 2.97 32.44 -26.21
N GLN A 550 2.85 33.69 -25.75
CA GLN A 550 1.74 34.13 -24.92
C GLN A 550 0.80 35.00 -25.73
N VAL A 551 -0.50 34.81 -25.53
CA VAL A 551 -1.54 35.67 -26.06
C VAL A 551 -2.48 36.10 -24.94
N VAL A 552 -2.81 37.39 -24.88
CA VAL A 552 -3.66 37.98 -23.83
C VAL A 552 -5.04 38.42 -24.35
N GLY A 553 -5.27 38.27 -25.66
CA GLY A 553 -6.54 38.58 -26.32
C GLY A 553 -6.93 37.51 -27.34
N SER A 554 -8.08 37.70 -27.99
CA SER A 554 -8.53 36.79 -29.05
C SER A 554 -7.62 36.83 -30.28
N VAL A 555 -7.45 35.68 -30.92
CA VAL A 555 -6.84 35.49 -32.24
C VAL A 555 -7.94 35.15 -33.24
N SER A 556 -8.03 35.88 -34.36
CA SER A 556 -9.17 35.75 -35.28
C SER A 556 -8.90 34.96 -36.56
N ALA A 557 -7.64 34.81 -36.98
CA ALA A 557 -7.27 34.11 -38.21
C ALA A 557 -5.83 33.56 -38.15
N GLN A 558 -5.58 32.60 -37.26
CA GLN A 558 -4.26 31.97 -37.15
C GLN A 558 -3.86 31.27 -38.45
N ALA A 559 -2.68 31.61 -38.96
CA ALA A 559 -2.20 31.19 -40.28
C ALA A 559 -1.82 29.69 -40.34
N ASP A 560 -1.91 29.13 -41.53
CA ASP A 560 -1.50 27.76 -41.83
C ASP A 560 0.00 27.54 -41.61
N GLY A 561 0.38 26.33 -41.20
CA GLY A 561 1.77 25.94 -40.98
C GLY A 561 2.43 26.55 -39.74
N THR A 562 1.67 27.26 -38.90
CA THR A 562 2.22 27.85 -37.67
C THR A 562 2.43 26.78 -36.59
N SER A 563 3.55 26.90 -35.86
CA SER A 563 3.99 25.89 -34.89
C SER A 563 4.46 26.49 -33.57
N PHE A 564 4.03 25.87 -32.46
CA PHE A 564 4.36 26.25 -31.10
C PHE A 564 4.84 25.05 -30.27
N THR A 565 5.91 25.22 -29.48
CA THR A 565 6.22 24.23 -28.41
C THR A 565 5.29 24.43 -27.21
N GLY A 566 5.03 25.67 -26.82
CA GLY A 566 4.04 26.01 -25.80
C GLY A 566 3.24 27.27 -26.15
N LEU A 567 1.92 27.18 -26.10
CA LEU A 567 0.98 28.27 -26.32
C LEU A 567 0.28 28.61 -25.01
N ASN A 568 0.60 29.75 -24.42
CA ASN A 568 -0.08 30.27 -23.24
C ASN A 568 -1.17 31.26 -23.64
N ILE A 569 -2.43 30.87 -23.48
CA ILE A 569 -3.59 31.74 -23.68
C ILE A 569 -3.97 32.31 -22.31
N ARG A 570 -3.46 33.51 -22.02
CA ARG A 570 -3.66 34.19 -20.75
C ARG A 570 -4.93 35.03 -20.80
N ASN A 571 -5.95 34.61 -20.06
CA ASN A 571 -7.22 35.30 -19.94
C ASN A 571 -7.25 36.19 -18.71
N THR A 572 -6.99 37.48 -18.88
CA THR A 572 -6.92 38.43 -17.76
C THR A 572 -8.28 39.04 -17.38
N THR A 573 -9.33 38.80 -18.17
CA THR A 573 -10.63 39.48 -18.03
C THR A 573 -11.79 38.55 -17.65
N ALA A 574 -11.52 37.24 -17.46
CA ALA A 574 -12.53 36.21 -17.23
C ALA A 574 -13.66 36.17 -18.31
N ALA A 575 -13.40 36.70 -19.50
CA ALA A 575 -14.32 36.71 -20.63
C ALA A 575 -14.03 35.53 -21.58
N ASN A 576 -14.97 35.23 -22.48
CA ASN A 576 -14.70 34.24 -23.54
C ASN A 576 -13.59 34.76 -24.46
N GLN A 577 -12.51 33.99 -24.60
CA GLN A 577 -11.45 34.26 -25.57
C GLN A 577 -11.49 33.24 -26.71
N ALA A 578 -11.35 33.74 -27.93
CA ALA A 578 -11.30 32.90 -29.12
C ALA A 578 -9.88 32.79 -29.66
N PHE A 579 -9.49 31.60 -30.08
CA PHE A 579 -8.31 31.35 -30.90
C PHE A 579 -8.77 30.66 -32.19
N THR A 580 -9.10 31.48 -33.18
CA THR A 580 -9.69 31.03 -34.44
C THR A 580 -8.59 30.86 -35.49
N LEU A 581 -8.57 29.69 -36.13
CA LEU A 581 -7.72 29.37 -37.26
C LEU A 581 -8.31 29.92 -38.56
N ALA A 582 -7.45 30.42 -39.45
CA ALA A 582 -7.84 30.82 -40.79
C ALA A 582 -8.43 29.64 -41.57
N ALA A 583 -9.32 29.90 -42.53
CA ALA A 583 -9.92 28.86 -43.36
C ALA A 583 -8.83 28.00 -44.04
N GLY A 584 -8.93 26.68 -43.95
CA GLY A 584 -7.94 25.74 -44.47
C GLY A 584 -6.68 25.56 -43.62
N ALA A 585 -6.46 26.38 -42.58
CA ALA A 585 -5.23 26.36 -41.82
C ALA A 585 -5.10 25.14 -40.90
N THR A 586 -3.88 24.63 -40.79
CA THR A 586 -3.45 23.66 -39.80
C THR A 586 -2.41 24.28 -38.87
N VAL A 587 -2.70 24.25 -37.56
CA VAL A 587 -1.81 24.81 -36.52
C VAL A 587 -1.27 23.67 -35.66
N THR A 588 0.03 23.74 -35.39
CA THR A 588 0.73 22.76 -34.55
C THR A 588 1.06 23.33 -33.18
N ALA A 589 0.71 22.64 -32.10
CA ALA A 589 1.13 23.00 -30.74
C ALA A 589 1.41 21.76 -29.89
N ASN A 590 2.57 21.71 -29.23
CA ASN A 590 2.90 20.60 -28.32
C ASN A 590 2.34 20.80 -26.91
N SER A 591 2.08 22.05 -26.52
CA SER A 591 1.40 22.37 -25.27
C SER A 591 0.50 23.58 -25.40
N VAL A 592 -0.62 23.55 -24.67
CA VAL A 592 -1.52 24.67 -24.45
C VAL A 592 -1.68 24.87 -22.94
N LEU A 593 -1.43 26.10 -22.49
CA LEU A 593 -1.68 26.56 -21.13
C LEU A 593 -2.79 27.60 -21.16
N VAL A 594 -3.86 27.38 -20.41
CA VAL A 594 -4.86 28.41 -20.11
C VAL A 594 -4.56 28.96 -18.72
N SER A 595 -4.25 30.25 -18.64
CA SER A 595 -3.88 30.94 -17.40
C SER A 595 -4.69 32.23 -17.21
N GLY A 596 -4.78 32.77 -16.00
CA GLY A 596 -5.09 34.20 -15.78
C GLY A 596 -6.45 34.60 -15.17
N GLY A 597 -7.36 33.67 -14.86
CA GLY A 597 -8.64 34.00 -14.24
C GLY A 597 -8.53 34.33 -12.75
N THR A 598 -8.32 35.60 -12.39
CA THR A 598 -8.45 36.05 -10.99
C THR A 598 -9.94 36.16 -10.62
N GLY A 599 -10.57 35.04 -10.30
CA GLY A 599 -11.92 35.00 -9.70
C GLY A 599 -13.09 34.73 -10.66
N GLY A 600 -12.87 34.70 -11.98
CA GLY A 600 -13.83 34.20 -12.97
C GLY A 600 -13.16 33.22 -13.91
N GLY A 601 -13.78 32.08 -14.18
CA GLY A 601 -13.19 31.00 -14.99
C GLY A 601 -12.78 31.47 -16.38
N SER A 602 -11.55 31.19 -16.79
CA SER A 602 -11.08 31.51 -18.14
C SER A 602 -11.70 30.57 -19.15
N VAL A 603 -12.61 31.04 -20.01
CA VAL A 603 -13.12 30.22 -21.12
C VAL A 603 -12.34 30.56 -22.39
N VAL A 604 -11.63 29.57 -22.92
CA VAL A 604 -10.88 29.67 -24.17
C VAL A 604 -11.45 28.68 -25.18
N THR A 605 -11.69 29.13 -26.40
CA THR A 605 -12.14 28.28 -27.50
C THR A 605 -11.15 28.32 -28.66
N ILE A 606 -10.55 27.18 -28.99
CA ILE A 606 -9.75 26.98 -30.21
C ILE A 606 -10.68 26.41 -31.29
N SER A 607 -10.83 27.11 -32.42
CA SER A 607 -11.80 26.73 -33.46
C SER A 607 -11.38 27.15 -34.88
N GLY A 608 -12.18 26.77 -35.89
CA GLY A 608 -11.92 27.12 -37.29
C GLY A 608 -10.82 26.28 -37.93
N GLY A 609 -10.42 26.67 -39.14
CA GLY A 609 -9.39 25.97 -39.92
C GLY A 609 -9.69 24.50 -40.22
N THR A 610 -8.65 23.80 -40.65
CA THR A 610 -8.65 22.36 -40.94
C THR A 610 -8.33 21.55 -39.69
N ALA A 611 -7.30 21.93 -38.92
CA ALA A 611 -6.85 21.15 -37.78
C ALA A 611 -6.03 21.97 -36.77
N PHE A 612 -6.29 21.74 -35.49
CA PHE A 612 -5.34 22.00 -34.41
C PHE A 612 -4.74 20.66 -33.99
N ARG A 613 -3.41 20.54 -33.93
CA ARG A 613 -2.75 19.24 -33.68
C ARG A 613 -1.41 19.35 -32.97
N PRO A 614 -0.92 18.31 -32.30
CA PRO A 614 0.48 18.22 -31.90
C PRO A 614 1.43 17.96 -33.09
N GLN A 615 2.73 18.06 -32.83
CA GLN A 615 3.75 17.60 -33.79
C GLN A 615 3.59 16.10 -34.11
N SER A 616 4.22 15.65 -35.20
CA SER A 616 4.13 14.25 -35.62
C SER A 616 4.61 13.31 -34.52
N ASN A 617 3.77 12.34 -34.13
CA ASN A 617 3.99 11.40 -33.02
C ASN A 617 4.31 12.06 -31.65
N GLY A 618 4.02 13.36 -31.50
CA GLY A 618 4.24 14.09 -30.27
C GLY A 618 3.10 13.98 -29.26
N GLU A 619 3.38 14.36 -28.03
CA GLU A 619 2.38 14.57 -26.99
C GLU A 619 1.77 15.99 -27.11
N LEU A 620 0.45 16.10 -26.98
CA LEU A 620 -0.24 17.35 -26.71
C LEU A 620 -0.47 17.47 -25.20
N ILE A 621 0.10 18.49 -24.58
CA ILE A 621 -0.04 18.75 -23.14
C ILE A 621 -0.95 19.94 -22.94
N VAL A 622 -2.10 19.71 -22.32
CA VAL A 622 -3.07 20.76 -21.98
C VAL A 622 -3.06 20.98 -20.48
N ARG A 623 -2.76 22.21 -20.04
CA ARG A 623 -2.96 22.65 -18.68
C ARG A 623 -4.08 23.68 -18.62
N THR A 624 -5.09 23.41 -17.81
CA THR A 624 -6.07 24.42 -17.38
C THR A 624 -5.94 24.55 -15.86
N ASP A 625 -5.32 25.64 -15.43
CA ASP A 625 -4.75 25.74 -14.09
C ASP A 625 -5.83 25.85 -13.00
N GLY A 626 -6.63 26.91 -13.05
CA GLY A 626 -7.69 27.16 -12.08
C GLY A 626 -8.86 26.20 -12.26
N GLY A 627 -9.53 25.82 -11.16
CA GLY A 627 -10.67 24.90 -11.19
C GLY A 627 -11.85 25.36 -12.07
N ASN A 628 -11.95 26.67 -12.32
CA ASN A 628 -12.96 27.26 -13.21
C ASN A 628 -12.46 27.50 -14.64
N ASP A 629 -11.16 27.28 -14.92
CA ASP A 629 -10.63 27.45 -16.27
C ASP A 629 -11.17 26.34 -17.18
N ARG A 630 -11.53 26.72 -18.40
CA ARG A 630 -12.09 25.84 -19.41
C ARG A 630 -11.45 26.09 -20.77
N LEU A 631 -10.86 25.04 -21.35
CA LEU A 631 -10.44 25.03 -22.74
C LEU A 631 -11.42 24.20 -23.56
N VAL A 632 -11.87 24.74 -24.69
CA VAL A 632 -12.64 24.02 -25.71
C VAL A 632 -11.80 23.97 -26.98
N ILE A 633 -11.64 22.79 -27.58
CA ILE A 633 -11.01 22.63 -28.90
C ILE A 633 -12.02 21.97 -29.83
N THR A 634 -12.38 22.63 -30.93
CA THR A 634 -13.45 22.15 -31.82
C THR A 634 -12.96 21.31 -33.00
N ASN A 635 -11.66 21.37 -33.32
CA ASN A 635 -11.07 20.70 -34.50
C ASN A 635 -9.71 20.06 -34.12
N LEU A 636 -9.67 19.29 -33.03
CA LEU A 636 -8.44 18.59 -32.62
C LEU A 636 -8.18 17.39 -33.55
N ALA A 637 -7.04 17.36 -34.22
CA ALA A 637 -6.66 16.25 -35.10
C ALA A 637 -5.38 15.56 -34.62
N ALA A 638 -5.27 14.26 -34.91
CA ALA A 638 -4.02 13.52 -34.75
C ALA A 638 -3.05 13.81 -35.91
N ASN A 639 -1.78 13.60 -35.64
CA ASN A 639 -0.64 13.69 -36.55
C ASN A 639 0.28 12.47 -36.29
N GLY A 640 -0.17 11.29 -36.69
CA GLY A 640 0.45 10.01 -36.30
C GLY A 640 -0.12 9.48 -34.98
N VAL A 641 0.73 8.83 -34.17
CA VAL A 641 0.36 8.31 -32.84
C VAL A 641 0.68 9.36 -31.79
N ASN A 642 -0.34 10.11 -31.37
CA ASN A 642 -0.18 11.18 -30.39
C ASN A 642 -0.78 10.80 -29.04
N HIS A 643 -0.18 11.34 -27.99
CA HIS A 643 -0.69 11.25 -26.62
C HIS A 643 -1.32 12.58 -26.22
N LEU A 644 -2.39 12.54 -25.43
CA LEU A 644 -2.99 13.73 -24.82
C LEU A 644 -2.80 13.65 -23.31
N THR A 645 -2.17 14.68 -22.75
CA THR A 645 -1.94 14.82 -21.32
C THR A 645 -2.70 16.03 -20.82
N LYS A 646 -3.62 15.82 -19.88
CA LYS A 646 -4.38 16.87 -19.21
C LYS A 646 -3.87 17.06 -17.77
N SER A 647 -3.49 18.28 -17.42
CA SER A 647 -3.10 18.68 -16.06
C SER A 647 -3.80 19.96 -15.61
N GLY A 648 -3.61 20.35 -14.34
CA GLY A 648 -4.37 21.43 -13.70
C GLY A 648 -5.82 21.07 -13.37
N ALA A 649 -6.44 21.86 -12.50
CA ALA A 649 -7.76 21.56 -11.93
C ALA A 649 -8.95 21.87 -12.86
N GLY A 650 -8.72 22.69 -13.89
CA GLY A 650 -9.78 23.11 -14.81
C GLY A 650 -10.22 22.02 -15.79
N THR A 651 -11.15 22.38 -16.68
CA THR A 651 -11.78 21.46 -17.64
C THR A 651 -11.18 21.59 -19.04
N LEU A 652 -10.97 20.45 -19.72
CA LEU A 652 -10.74 20.38 -21.17
C LEU A 652 -11.98 19.76 -21.82
N VAL A 653 -12.53 20.44 -22.82
CA VAL A 653 -13.61 19.93 -23.67
C VAL A 653 -13.09 19.75 -25.07
N LEU A 654 -13.19 18.53 -25.58
CA LEU A 654 -12.94 18.20 -26.97
C LEU A 654 -14.30 18.02 -27.64
N SER A 655 -14.54 18.75 -28.71
CA SER A 655 -15.75 18.69 -29.51
C SER A 655 -15.33 18.70 -30.98
N GLY A 656 -16.07 18.06 -31.87
CA GLY A 656 -15.65 17.79 -33.25
C GLY A 656 -15.40 16.31 -33.44
#